data_AF-A0A7S0A305-F1
#
_entry.id   AF-A0A7S0A305-F1
#
_cell.length_a   1.000
_cell.length_b   1.000
_cell.length_c   1.000
_cell.angle_alpha   90.00
_cell.angle_beta   90.00
_cell.angle_gamma   90.00
#
_symmetry.space_group_name_H-M   'P 1'
#
loop_
_entity.id
_entity.type
_entity.pdbx_description
1 polymer ?
#
loop_
_entity_poly.entity_id
_entity_poly.type
_entity_poly.pdbx_seq_one_letter_code
_entity_poly.pdbx_strand_id
1 'polypeptide(L)'
;MGGCCCRDEDDIEAQLMELKGEVETWKAHAAGLDSEKQALAALRRQGSAEKVELRLQAADLATKLEELSERYAHSLTWRMRGSVEQASLRRKASALCHENERSTRGTAFAIETLGPLQSHIKEGDAGGLQEVITTLTPRMANFEANDSGRELGELADIVRSLYDDAVLKARCWREVLATMRVVVETMEAGKVGRRDIKRLFSAVKEGCITGLSVHKSDPDLTEKIEKAFLSFYISEGAYGNRVQQEIIHRVCQCNKLHHLDFTDMSQCVSLVDVAETPNNEFFLSRAEAVIEGHGVAEFRHILTSLDTIIFFLRFLDQEDLALTYVAYRSLQHEQWILQYIRAAEAQYGPGRELVRTAGLNLRSQEHVQGILEQLRSPPPGASALMQGLRSIFFSWAQIMKEKFDLLVLPHHTQVVCMLICLQYISGLASQDVGALIAEMGTGEGKSAVIASLALYCVVFLGRRVHVVVDDEILVERDFQTYRSLFSAFQSRRGLPVQARLCVSASKKRARFAQDETATVRVDEDADIVYCEARHVQSFYTQLAKRGGVDFDTIYRERVLILDEVDALVIGEVPNVPFVYENEELSAFATRVADGFVRQLPPEQISALASSTTEKKVLRNMEKAVQTVSKWVLHTDYTLDQDTNRYVRMQDGRASDGAWSLALEYKNYADHFSDRVVYNERLFVMSRPRVFCKYNRIIGFFGFF
;
A
#
# COMPACT_ATOMS: atom_id res chain seq x y z
N MET A 1 35.17 6.91 -24.48
CA MET A 1 36.39 6.33 -23.89
C MET A 1 37.37 6.06 -25.01
N GLY A 2 38.42 6.87 -25.11
CA GLY A 2 39.47 6.73 -26.13
C GLY A 2 40.83 6.94 -25.49
N GLY A 3 41.82 6.14 -25.93
CA GLY A 3 43.23 6.35 -25.62
C GLY A 3 43.94 5.13 -25.04
N CYS A 4 44.39 4.19 -25.89
CA CYS A 4 45.56 3.33 -25.65
C CYS A 4 45.82 2.41 -26.87
N CYS A 5 46.45 2.91 -27.94
CA CYS A 5 46.98 2.04 -29.00
C CYS A 5 48.34 2.49 -29.57
N CYS A 6 48.97 3.58 -29.09
CA CYS A 6 50.13 4.16 -29.79
C CYS A 6 51.50 3.86 -29.16
N ARG A 7 51.62 2.87 -28.25
CA ARG A 7 52.91 2.55 -27.60
C ARG A 7 53.61 1.29 -28.14
N ASP A 8 52.93 0.48 -28.95
CA ASP A 8 53.46 -0.82 -29.36
C ASP A 8 54.23 -0.80 -30.69
N GLU A 9 54.06 0.24 -31.54
CA GLU A 9 54.72 0.28 -32.85
C GLU A 9 56.20 0.68 -32.76
N ASP A 10 56.56 1.62 -31.88
CA ASP A 10 57.94 2.07 -31.70
C ASP A 10 58.85 0.98 -31.10
N ASP A 11 58.28 0.09 -30.27
CA ASP A 11 59.02 -1.01 -29.62
C ASP A 11 59.30 -2.17 -30.60
N ILE A 12 58.42 -2.37 -31.59
CA ILE A 12 58.58 -3.38 -32.64
C ILE A 12 59.64 -2.96 -33.66
N GLU A 13 59.72 -1.67 -34.00
CA GLU A 13 60.68 -1.16 -34.98
C GLU A 13 62.12 -1.17 -34.43
N ALA A 14 62.30 -0.88 -33.14
CA ALA A 14 63.57 -1.01 -32.44
C ALA A 14 64.09 -2.47 -32.41
N GLN A 15 63.21 -3.43 -32.09
CA GLN A 15 63.53 -4.86 -32.09
C GLN A 15 63.88 -5.39 -33.49
N LEU A 16 63.23 -4.87 -34.55
CA LEU A 16 63.53 -5.23 -35.94
C LEU A 16 64.90 -4.73 -36.41
N MET A 17 65.35 -3.57 -35.94
CA MET A 17 66.68 -3.02 -36.26
C MET A 17 67.79 -3.81 -35.57
N GLU A 18 67.60 -4.20 -34.30
CA GLU A 18 68.54 -5.05 -33.56
C GLU A 18 68.69 -6.44 -34.24
N LEU A 19 67.58 -7.05 -34.62
CA LEU A 19 67.55 -8.33 -35.35
C LEU A 19 68.21 -8.27 -36.73
N LYS A 20 68.10 -7.14 -37.45
CA LYS A 20 68.83 -6.95 -38.71
C LYS A 20 70.35 -6.89 -38.49
N GLY A 21 70.79 -6.24 -37.41
CA GLY A 21 72.20 -6.20 -37.02
C GLY A 21 72.75 -7.60 -36.71
N GLU A 22 71.98 -8.41 -36.00
CA GLU A 22 72.32 -9.81 -35.72
C GLU A 22 72.37 -10.65 -37.00
N VAL A 23 71.38 -10.55 -37.89
CA VAL A 23 71.38 -11.35 -39.13
C VAL A 23 72.60 -11.06 -40.02
N GLU A 24 73.05 -9.80 -40.09
CA GLU A 24 74.24 -9.46 -40.87
C GLU A 24 75.54 -9.95 -40.21
N THR A 25 75.62 -9.95 -38.87
CA THR A 25 76.76 -10.57 -38.17
C THR A 25 76.82 -12.07 -38.39
N TRP A 26 75.66 -12.74 -38.43
CA TRP A 26 75.58 -14.18 -38.67
C TRP A 26 75.91 -14.55 -40.12
N LYS A 27 75.51 -13.72 -41.11
CA LYS A 27 75.93 -13.89 -42.51
C LYS A 27 77.44 -13.74 -42.68
N ALA A 28 78.05 -12.77 -42.00
CA ALA A 28 79.50 -12.60 -42.01
C ALA A 28 80.21 -13.81 -41.40
N HIS A 29 79.67 -14.38 -40.31
CA HIS A 29 80.22 -15.57 -39.67
C HIS A 29 80.07 -16.83 -40.53
N ALA A 30 78.94 -16.98 -41.22
CA ALA A 30 78.71 -18.07 -42.18
C ALA A 30 79.64 -17.99 -43.39
N ALA A 31 79.92 -16.78 -43.91
CA ALA A 31 80.89 -16.57 -44.98
C ALA A 31 82.33 -16.90 -44.54
N GLY A 32 82.68 -16.60 -43.29
CA GLY A 32 83.95 -17.01 -42.69
C GLY A 32 84.12 -18.53 -42.62
N LEU A 33 83.06 -19.24 -42.18
CA LEU A 33 83.05 -20.70 -42.12
C LEU A 33 83.13 -21.37 -43.51
N ASP A 34 82.52 -20.77 -44.53
CA ASP A 34 82.61 -21.30 -45.91
C ASP A 34 84.01 -21.10 -46.51
N SER A 35 84.69 -20.00 -46.17
CA SER A 35 86.10 -19.76 -46.49
C SER A 35 87.02 -20.79 -45.81
N GLU A 36 86.82 -21.07 -44.51
CA GLU A 36 87.57 -22.10 -43.77
C GLU A 36 87.29 -23.51 -44.30
N LYS A 37 86.04 -23.81 -44.69
CA LYS A 37 85.65 -25.08 -45.31
C LYS A 37 86.33 -25.28 -46.67
N GLN A 38 86.48 -24.22 -47.46
CA GLN A 38 87.24 -24.25 -48.72
C GLN A 38 88.75 -24.42 -48.48
N ALA A 39 89.32 -23.79 -47.45
CA ALA A 39 90.71 -24.00 -47.03
C ALA A 39 90.97 -25.45 -46.58
N LEU A 40 90.06 -26.04 -45.80
CA LEU A 40 90.09 -27.44 -45.37
C LEU A 40 89.97 -28.42 -46.57
N ALA A 41 89.19 -28.07 -47.59
CA ALA A 41 89.08 -28.86 -48.82
C ALA A 41 90.35 -28.83 -49.68
N ALA A 42 91.13 -27.74 -49.62
CA ALA A 42 92.43 -27.62 -50.26
C ALA A 42 93.53 -28.40 -49.50
N LEU A 43 93.54 -28.33 -48.16
CA LEU A 43 94.46 -29.07 -47.29
C LEU A 43 94.29 -30.61 -47.39
N ARG A 44 93.06 -31.10 -47.61
CA ARG A 44 92.79 -32.53 -47.86
C ARG A 44 93.49 -33.13 -49.09
N ARG A 45 94.07 -32.32 -49.99
CA ARG A 45 94.74 -32.77 -51.22
C ARG A 45 96.26 -32.97 -51.08
N GLN A 46 96.89 -32.59 -49.97
CA GLN A 46 98.31 -32.85 -49.72
C GLN A 46 98.47 -33.93 -48.63
N GLY A 47 99.11 -35.04 -48.97
CA GLY A 47 99.31 -36.17 -48.06
C GLY A 47 100.59 -36.03 -47.23
N SER A 48 100.47 -36.01 -45.90
CA SER A 48 100.88 -37.10 -44.99
C SER A 48 100.75 -36.65 -43.52
N ALA A 49 100.62 -37.63 -42.61
CA ALA A 49 100.71 -37.58 -41.15
C ALA A 49 99.71 -36.75 -40.30
N GLU A 50 99.11 -35.66 -40.77
CA GLU A 50 98.26 -34.78 -39.92
C GLU A 50 96.75 -35.13 -39.90
N LYS A 51 96.42 -36.40 -40.17
CA LYS A 51 95.04 -36.82 -40.51
C LYS A 51 94.15 -37.13 -39.30
N VAL A 52 94.70 -37.25 -38.09
CA VAL A 52 93.96 -37.61 -36.87
C VAL A 52 93.44 -36.35 -36.16
N GLU A 53 94.25 -35.30 -36.07
CA GLU A 53 93.87 -34.04 -35.42
C GLU A 53 92.83 -33.25 -36.24
N LEU A 54 92.97 -33.23 -37.57
CA LEU A 54 91.97 -32.67 -38.48
C LEU A 54 90.64 -33.45 -38.50
N ARG A 55 90.62 -34.73 -38.12
CA ARG A 55 89.38 -35.51 -37.97
C ARG A 55 88.64 -35.15 -36.68
N LEU A 56 89.36 -34.87 -35.60
CA LEU A 56 88.78 -34.40 -34.34
C LEU A 56 88.22 -32.98 -34.49
N GLN A 57 88.95 -32.07 -35.14
CA GLN A 57 88.45 -30.70 -35.41
C GLN A 57 87.25 -30.70 -36.37
N ALA A 58 87.25 -31.56 -37.39
CA ALA A 58 86.09 -31.69 -38.29
C ALA A 58 84.86 -32.29 -37.60
N ALA A 59 85.05 -33.18 -36.62
CA ALA A 59 83.96 -33.74 -35.81
C ALA A 59 83.40 -32.70 -34.82
N ASP A 60 84.26 -31.91 -34.18
CA ASP A 60 83.85 -30.81 -33.29
C ASP A 60 83.08 -29.71 -34.04
N LEU A 61 83.55 -29.34 -35.24
CA LEU A 61 82.85 -28.40 -36.12
C LEU A 61 81.50 -28.97 -36.62
N ALA A 62 81.42 -30.26 -36.96
CA ALA A 62 80.16 -30.89 -37.35
C ALA A 62 79.16 -30.89 -36.19
N THR A 63 79.62 -31.17 -34.97
CA THR A 63 78.77 -31.16 -33.76
C THR A 63 78.27 -29.75 -33.45
N LYS A 64 79.13 -28.73 -33.55
CA LYS A 64 78.73 -27.32 -33.40
C LYS A 64 77.75 -26.86 -34.47
N LEU A 65 77.89 -27.35 -35.71
CA LEU A 65 76.97 -27.03 -36.80
C LEU A 65 75.61 -27.70 -36.60
N GLU A 66 75.57 -28.90 -36.04
CA GLU A 66 74.37 -29.64 -35.69
C GLU A 66 73.63 -29.00 -34.50
N GLU A 67 74.36 -28.58 -33.46
CA GLU A 67 73.79 -27.80 -32.34
C GLU A 67 73.24 -26.43 -32.79
N LEU A 68 73.94 -25.73 -33.69
CA LEU A 68 73.45 -24.48 -34.28
C LEU A 68 72.24 -24.71 -35.18
N SER A 69 72.21 -25.80 -35.94
CA SER A 69 71.07 -26.22 -36.75
C SER A 69 69.85 -26.55 -35.87
N GLU A 70 70.04 -27.26 -34.75
CA GLU A 70 68.97 -27.54 -33.79
C GLU A 70 68.48 -26.27 -33.11
N ARG A 71 69.36 -25.37 -32.67
CA ARG A 71 68.96 -24.06 -32.10
C ARG A 71 68.20 -23.21 -33.12
N TYR A 72 68.61 -23.25 -34.39
CA TYR A 72 67.90 -22.56 -35.47
C TYR A 72 66.54 -23.19 -35.73
N ALA A 73 66.45 -24.52 -35.82
CA ALA A 73 65.20 -25.25 -35.99
C ALA A 73 64.24 -25.00 -34.82
N HIS A 74 64.75 -24.94 -33.59
CA HIS A 74 63.95 -24.68 -32.39
C HIS A 74 63.46 -23.23 -32.32
N SER A 75 64.31 -22.26 -32.68
CA SER A 75 63.93 -20.84 -32.83
C SER A 75 62.88 -20.64 -33.94
N LEU A 76 63.01 -21.35 -35.07
CA LEU A 76 62.07 -21.30 -36.17
C LEU A 76 60.71 -21.92 -35.80
N THR A 77 60.69 -23.04 -35.05
CA THR A 77 59.45 -23.66 -34.56
C THR A 77 58.75 -22.81 -33.49
N TRP A 78 59.51 -22.15 -32.60
CA TRP A 78 58.94 -21.23 -31.61
C TRP A 78 58.33 -20.00 -32.26
N ARG A 79 58.99 -19.42 -33.28
CA ARG A 79 58.47 -18.29 -34.07
C ARG A 79 57.27 -18.67 -34.95
N MET A 80 57.25 -19.88 -35.52
CA MET A 80 56.08 -20.38 -36.27
C MET A 80 54.87 -20.65 -35.35
N ARG A 81 55.07 -21.16 -34.13
CA ARG A 81 53.99 -21.24 -33.13
C ARG A 81 53.46 -19.87 -32.71
N GLY A 82 54.35 -18.90 -32.44
CA GLY A 82 53.96 -17.53 -32.11
C GLY A 82 53.23 -16.80 -33.24
N SER A 83 53.59 -17.04 -34.51
CA SER A 83 52.93 -16.43 -35.67
C SER A 83 51.57 -17.07 -35.99
N VAL A 84 51.42 -18.39 -35.77
CA VAL A 84 50.13 -19.09 -35.89
C VAL A 84 49.18 -18.73 -34.73
N GLU A 85 49.69 -18.56 -33.50
CA GLU A 85 48.91 -18.08 -32.36
C GLU A 85 48.54 -16.60 -32.49
N GLN A 86 49.42 -15.72 -32.97
CA GLN A 86 49.06 -14.32 -33.29
C GLN A 86 48.02 -14.23 -34.42
N ALA A 87 48.12 -15.05 -35.47
CA ALA A 87 47.11 -15.08 -36.53
C ALA A 87 45.77 -15.61 -36.03
N SER A 88 45.76 -16.59 -35.11
CA SER A 88 44.55 -17.07 -34.44
C SER A 88 43.98 -16.04 -33.47
N LEU A 89 44.81 -15.32 -32.72
CA LEU A 89 44.40 -14.27 -31.78
C LEU A 89 43.90 -13.04 -32.51
N ARG A 90 44.51 -12.64 -33.64
CA ARG A 90 43.99 -11.57 -34.52
C ARG A 90 42.66 -11.95 -35.14
N ARG A 91 42.47 -13.22 -35.56
CA ARG A 91 41.16 -13.70 -36.03
C ARG A 91 40.11 -13.72 -34.91
N LYS A 92 40.48 -14.16 -33.69
CA LYS A 92 39.59 -14.13 -32.52
C LYS A 92 39.26 -12.69 -32.08
N ALA A 93 40.25 -11.79 -32.07
CA ALA A 93 40.07 -10.38 -31.73
C ALA A 93 39.23 -9.65 -32.77
N SER A 94 39.44 -9.93 -34.07
CA SER A 94 38.59 -9.40 -35.15
C SER A 94 37.16 -9.96 -35.08
N ALA A 95 36.99 -11.26 -34.77
CA ALA A 95 35.68 -11.86 -34.56
C ALA A 95 34.97 -11.24 -33.33
N LEU A 96 35.67 -11.08 -32.21
CA LEU A 96 35.16 -10.41 -31.00
C LEU A 96 34.87 -8.94 -31.23
N CYS A 97 35.68 -8.23 -32.04
CA CYS A 97 35.42 -6.84 -32.39
C CYS A 97 34.14 -6.73 -33.24
N HIS A 98 33.96 -7.61 -34.22
CA HIS A 98 32.73 -7.67 -35.01
C HIS A 98 31.51 -8.10 -34.18
N GLU A 99 31.67 -9.00 -33.21
CA GLU A 99 30.61 -9.40 -32.29
C GLU A 99 30.24 -8.26 -31.33
N ASN A 100 31.24 -7.53 -30.81
CA ASN A 100 31.03 -6.36 -29.97
C ASN A 100 30.40 -5.19 -30.74
N GLU A 101 30.83 -4.95 -31.99
CA GLU A 101 30.19 -3.96 -32.87
C GLU A 101 28.73 -4.34 -33.18
N ARG A 102 28.44 -5.63 -33.40
CA ARG A 102 27.07 -6.12 -33.58
C ARG A 102 26.23 -5.93 -32.32
N SER A 103 26.76 -6.32 -31.15
CA SER A 103 26.08 -6.14 -29.87
C SER A 103 25.83 -4.65 -29.55
N THR A 104 26.81 -3.79 -29.83
CA THR A 104 26.67 -2.33 -29.66
C THR A 104 25.61 -1.77 -30.59
N ARG A 105 25.57 -2.19 -31.86
CA ARG A 105 24.53 -1.78 -32.82
C ARG A 105 23.14 -2.30 -32.41
N GLY A 106 23.03 -3.56 -32.00
CA GLY A 106 21.78 -4.15 -31.50
C GLY A 106 21.26 -3.43 -30.26
N THR A 107 22.14 -3.09 -29.32
CA THR A 107 21.80 -2.31 -28.12
C THR A 107 21.37 -0.88 -28.46
N ALA A 108 22.11 -0.19 -29.33
CA ALA A 108 21.76 1.16 -29.77
C ALA A 108 20.39 1.18 -30.47
N PHE A 109 20.15 0.20 -31.35
CA PHE A 109 18.86 0.04 -32.02
C PHE A 109 17.72 -0.26 -31.03
N ALA A 110 17.96 -1.15 -30.05
CA ALA A 110 16.99 -1.45 -29.01
C ALA A 110 16.66 -0.19 -28.18
N ILE A 111 17.64 0.62 -27.82
CA ILE A 111 17.41 1.88 -27.09
C ILE A 111 16.61 2.88 -27.94
N GLU A 112 16.98 3.05 -29.22
CA GLU A 112 16.30 3.94 -30.15
C GLU A 112 14.84 3.51 -30.40
N THR A 113 14.58 2.20 -30.40
CA THR A 113 13.27 1.60 -30.65
C THR A 113 12.39 1.58 -29.40
N LEU A 114 12.95 1.18 -28.26
CA LEU A 114 12.19 0.98 -27.01
C LEU A 114 11.99 2.28 -26.24
N GLY A 115 12.92 3.24 -26.35
CA GLY A 115 12.83 4.52 -25.65
C GLY A 115 11.52 5.27 -25.92
N PRO A 116 11.16 5.53 -27.19
CA PRO A 116 9.90 6.18 -27.53
C PRO A 116 8.67 5.38 -27.07
N LEU A 117 8.66 4.05 -27.26
CA LEU A 117 7.56 3.20 -26.80
C LEU A 117 7.34 3.32 -25.29
N GLN A 118 8.41 3.23 -24.50
CA GLN A 118 8.35 3.36 -23.05
C GLN A 118 7.92 4.77 -22.62
N SER A 119 8.37 5.82 -23.32
CA SER A 119 7.95 7.20 -23.03
C SER A 119 6.45 7.36 -23.22
N HIS A 120 5.92 7.01 -24.39
CA HIS A 120 4.48 7.15 -24.67
C HIS A 120 3.62 6.22 -23.78
N ILE A 121 4.10 5.01 -23.45
CA ILE A 121 3.42 4.12 -22.49
C ILE A 121 3.36 4.75 -21.10
N LYS A 122 4.46 5.37 -20.65
CA LYS A 122 4.56 6.00 -19.33
C LYS A 122 3.74 7.29 -19.26
N GLU A 123 3.70 8.05 -20.35
CA GLU A 123 2.94 9.29 -20.47
C GLU A 123 1.45 9.06 -20.72
N GLY A 124 1.07 7.84 -21.14
CA GLY A 124 -0.32 7.53 -21.47
C GLY A 124 -0.77 8.14 -22.80
N ASP A 125 0.15 8.39 -23.73
CA ASP A 125 -0.14 9.04 -25.02
C ASP A 125 -0.45 7.99 -26.09
N ALA A 126 -1.73 7.78 -26.36
CA ALA A 126 -2.20 6.80 -27.35
C ALA A 126 -1.87 7.21 -28.78
N GLY A 127 -1.85 8.52 -29.08
CA GLY A 127 -1.55 9.04 -30.42
C GLY A 127 -0.09 8.79 -30.78
N GLY A 128 0.83 9.25 -29.92
CA GLY A 128 2.26 9.03 -30.10
C GLY A 128 2.64 7.55 -30.06
N LEU A 129 2.03 6.76 -29.17
CA LEU A 129 2.26 5.31 -29.15
C LEU A 129 1.87 4.64 -30.48
N GLN A 130 0.74 5.04 -31.07
CA GLN A 130 0.27 4.51 -32.34
C GLN A 130 1.20 4.90 -33.51
N GLU A 131 1.72 6.13 -33.52
CA GLU A 131 2.66 6.59 -34.53
C GLU A 131 3.97 5.79 -34.47
N VAL A 132 4.51 5.59 -33.27
CA VAL A 132 5.71 4.77 -33.06
C VAL A 132 5.45 3.33 -33.50
N ILE A 133 4.33 2.72 -33.10
CA ILE A 133 3.97 1.36 -33.55
C ILE A 133 3.90 1.29 -35.06
N THR A 134 3.23 2.25 -35.71
CA THR A 134 3.07 2.28 -37.19
C THR A 134 4.42 2.36 -37.90
N THR A 135 5.36 3.12 -37.33
CA THR A 135 6.74 3.24 -37.83
C THR A 135 7.55 1.96 -37.62
N LEU A 136 7.29 1.26 -36.51
CA LEU A 136 8.00 0.03 -36.14
C LEU A 136 7.43 -1.23 -36.79
N THR A 137 6.14 -1.29 -37.14
CA THR A 137 5.49 -2.49 -37.69
C THR A 137 6.21 -3.05 -38.92
N PRO A 138 6.59 -2.26 -39.94
CA PRO A 138 7.33 -2.79 -41.09
C PRO A 138 8.72 -3.32 -40.69
N ARG A 139 9.36 -2.70 -39.69
CA ARG A 139 10.65 -3.16 -39.17
C ARG A 139 10.49 -4.48 -38.44
N MET A 140 9.48 -4.61 -37.57
CA MET A 140 9.17 -5.84 -36.83
C MET A 140 8.80 -7.00 -37.77
N ALA A 141 8.00 -6.75 -38.80
CA ALA A 141 7.68 -7.76 -39.82
C ALA A 141 8.92 -8.22 -40.61
N ASN A 142 9.85 -7.29 -40.92
CA ASN A 142 11.13 -7.66 -41.54
C ASN A 142 12.03 -8.46 -40.60
N PHE A 143 11.98 -8.22 -39.28
CA PHE A 143 12.70 -9.04 -38.29
C PHE A 143 12.16 -10.46 -38.21
N GLU A 144 10.87 -10.67 -38.43
CA GLU A 144 10.26 -12.01 -38.45
C GLU A 144 10.52 -12.75 -39.75
N ALA A 145 10.55 -12.04 -40.88
CA ALA A 145 10.71 -12.64 -42.21
C ALA A 145 12.16 -13.00 -42.56
N ASN A 146 13.14 -12.27 -42.01
CA ASN A 146 14.56 -12.46 -42.31
C ASN A 146 15.31 -13.02 -41.09
N ASP A 147 16.37 -13.81 -41.30
CA ASP A 147 17.30 -14.32 -40.25
C ASP A 147 18.10 -13.19 -39.54
N SER A 148 17.64 -11.93 -39.70
CA SER A 148 18.09 -10.69 -39.04
C SER A 148 17.76 -10.61 -37.55
N GLY A 149 17.10 -11.63 -36.96
CA GLY A 149 17.12 -11.84 -35.50
C GLY A 149 18.54 -11.86 -34.91
N ARG A 150 19.56 -12.13 -35.76
CA ARG A 150 20.98 -12.02 -35.40
C ARG A 150 21.48 -10.60 -35.10
N GLU A 151 20.81 -9.54 -35.54
CA GLU A 151 21.25 -8.15 -35.28
C GLU A 151 20.91 -7.67 -33.87
N LEU A 152 19.78 -8.12 -33.32
CA LEU A 152 19.38 -7.84 -31.94
C LEU A 152 19.95 -8.85 -30.93
N GLY A 153 20.38 -10.03 -31.40
CA GLY A 153 20.96 -11.07 -30.57
C GLY A 153 20.01 -11.46 -29.43
N GLU A 154 20.53 -11.43 -28.19
CA GLU A 154 19.78 -11.76 -26.98
C GLU A 154 18.66 -10.77 -26.63
N LEU A 155 18.65 -9.56 -27.23
CA LEU A 155 17.63 -8.54 -26.97
C LEU A 155 16.36 -8.70 -27.82
N ALA A 156 16.36 -9.58 -28.82
CA ALA A 156 15.24 -9.73 -29.76
C ALA A 156 13.92 -10.08 -29.05
N ASP A 157 13.97 -10.99 -28.08
CA ASP A 157 12.79 -11.43 -27.33
C ASP A 157 12.23 -10.31 -26.43
N ILE A 158 13.12 -9.49 -25.84
CA ILE A 158 12.73 -8.34 -25.02
C ILE A 158 12.06 -7.26 -25.88
N VAL A 159 12.65 -6.94 -27.03
CA VAL A 159 12.10 -5.94 -27.96
C VAL A 159 10.74 -6.39 -28.49
N ARG A 160 10.62 -7.66 -28.88
CA ARG A 160 9.36 -8.24 -29.35
C ARG A 160 8.29 -8.20 -28.26
N SER A 161 8.62 -8.69 -27.06
CA SER A 161 7.68 -8.69 -25.93
C SER A 161 7.17 -7.28 -25.61
N LEU A 162 8.05 -6.28 -25.58
CA LEU A 162 7.62 -4.90 -25.30
C LEU A 162 6.80 -4.31 -26.45
N TYR A 163 7.14 -4.61 -27.70
CA TYR A 163 6.36 -4.20 -28.86
C TYR A 163 4.96 -4.82 -28.85
N ASP A 164 4.84 -6.11 -28.56
CA ASP A 164 3.55 -6.80 -28.46
C ASP A 164 2.69 -6.21 -27.34
N ASP A 165 3.28 -5.95 -26.17
CA ASP A 165 2.63 -5.25 -25.06
C ASP A 165 2.17 -3.84 -25.46
N ALA A 166 3.00 -3.10 -26.21
CA ALA A 166 2.68 -1.79 -26.72
C ALA A 166 1.49 -1.83 -27.71
N VAL A 167 1.46 -2.81 -28.61
CA VAL A 167 0.36 -3.02 -29.57
C VAL A 167 -0.94 -3.34 -28.85
N LEU A 168 -0.89 -4.23 -27.85
CA LEU A 168 -2.05 -4.56 -27.02
C LEU A 168 -2.56 -3.34 -26.24
N LYS A 169 -1.66 -2.57 -25.62
CA LYS A 169 -2.00 -1.32 -24.93
C LYS A 169 -2.60 -0.29 -25.87
N ALA A 170 -1.98 -0.02 -27.02
CA ALA A 170 -2.46 0.95 -27.99
C ALA A 170 -3.86 0.59 -28.51
N ARG A 171 -4.13 -0.70 -28.73
CA ARG A 171 -5.47 -1.19 -29.08
C ARG A 171 -6.48 -0.91 -27.97
N CYS A 172 -6.15 -1.31 -26.75
CA CYS A 172 -7.03 -1.10 -25.58
C CYS A 172 -7.35 0.40 -25.39
N TRP A 173 -6.34 1.27 -25.43
CA TRP A 173 -6.52 2.71 -25.32
C TRP A 173 -7.39 3.30 -26.44
N ARG A 174 -7.23 2.81 -27.67
CA ARG A 174 -8.08 3.24 -28.80
C ARG A 174 -9.54 2.84 -28.60
N GLU A 175 -9.81 1.65 -28.09
CA GLU A 175 -11.16 1.17 -27.77
C GLU A 175 -11.80 2.02 -26.65
N VAL A 176 -11.02 2.38 -25.63
CA VAL A 176 -11.44 3.29 -24.54
C VAL A 176 -11.76 4.69 -25.08
N LEU A 177 -10.86 5.30 -25.86
CA LEU A 177 -11.07 6.62 -26.47
C LEU A 177 -12.27 6.62 -27.42
N ALA A 178 -12.44 5.58 -28.23
CA ALA A 178 -13.60 5.44 -29.11
C ALA A 178 -14.90 5.39 -28.30
N THR A 179 -14.91 4.67 -27.17
CA THR A 179 -16.07 4.63 -26.27
C THR A 179 -16.38 6.01 -25.70
N MET A 180 -15.37 6.76 -25.24
CA MET A 180 -15.55 8.13 -24.76
C MET A 180 -16.15 9.04 -25.84
N ARG A 181 -15.59 9.02 -27.06
CA ARG A 181 -16.07 9.83 -28.20
C ARG A 181 -17.53 9.54 -28.52
N VAL A 182 -17.90 8.27 -28.66
CA VAL A 182 -19.29 7.86 -28.95
C VAL A 182 -20.25 8.37 -27.87
N VAL A 183 -19.88 8.26 -26.59
CA VAL A 183 -20.73 8.74 -25.50
C VAL A 183 -20.85 10.26 -25.51
N VAL A 184 -19.75 10.98 -25.70
CA VAL A 184 -19.73 12.46 -25.81
C VAL A 184 -20.56 12.93 -27.01
N GLU A 185 -20.40 12.34 -28.19
CA GLU A 185 -21.18 12.68 -29.39
C GLU A 185 -22.69 12.42 -29.19
N THR A 186 -23.03 11.31 -28.53
CA THR A 186 -24.43 11.00 -28.17
C THR A 186 -25.01 12.07 -27.24
N MET A 187 -24.19 12.57 -26.32
CA MET A 187 -24.57 13.63 -25.38
C MET A 187 -24.69 15.01 -26.04
N GLU A 188 -23.84 15.33 -27.03
CA GLU A 188 -23.96 16.56 -27.83
C GLU A 188 -25.25 16.57 -28.67
N ALA A 189 -25.76 15.39 -29.06
CA ALA A 189 -26.96 15.24 -29.88
C ALA A 189 -28.30 15.27 -29.10
N GLY A 190 -28.30 15.27 -27.76
CA GLY A 190 -29.55 15.11 -27.00
C GLY A 190 -29.46 15.41 -25.51
N LYS A 191 -30.51 15.03 -24.76
CA LYS A 191 -30.50 15.16 -23.30
C LYS A 191 -29.62 14.08 -22.68
N VAL A 192 -28.73 14.49 -21.80
CA VAL A 192 -27.79 13.62 -21.11
C VAL A 192 -28.51 12.79 -20.04
N GLY A 193 -28.50 11.47 -20.19
CA GLY A 193 -29.00 10.56 -19.17
C GLY A 193 -27.94 10.20 -18.13
N ARG A 194 -28.35 9.92 -16.89
CA ARG A 194 -27.48 9.40 -15.83
C ARG A 194 -26.73 8.12 -16.23
N ARG A 195 -27.33 7.30 -17.12
CA ARG A 195 -26.71 6.07 -17.64
C ARG A 195 -25.51 6.38 -18.53
N ASP A 196 -25.62 7.38 -19.40
CA ASP A 196 -24.57 7.75 -20.35
C ASP A 196 -23.37 8.35 -19.62
N ILE A 197 -23.63 9.19 -18.61
CA ILE A 197 -22.60 9.76 -17.75
C ILE A 197 -21.87 8.70 -16.92
N LYS A 198 -22.59 7.74 -16.36
CA LYS A 198 -21.96 6.60 -15.67
C LYS A 198 -21.07 5.79 -16.61
N ARG A 199 -21.51 5.60 -17.87
CA ARG A 199 -20.73 4.92 -18.90
C ARG A 199 -19.49 5.75 -19.26
N LEU A 200 -19.62 7.07 -19.38
CA LEU A 200 -18.49 7.97 -19.63
C LEU A 200 -17.46 7.89 -18.51
N PHE A 201 -17.91 7.99 -17.25
CA PHE A 201 -17.04 7.84 -16.08
C PHE A 201 -16.35 6.47 -16.04
N SER A 202 -17.07 5.40 -16.37
CA SER A 202 -16.49 4.05 -16.43
C SER A 202 -15.39 3.96 -17.49
N ALA A 203 -15.58 4.60 -18.65
CA ALA A 203 -14.54 4.67 -19.68
C ALA A 203 -13.32 5.50 -19.22
N VAL A 204 -13.53 6.64 -18.55
CA VAL A 204 -12.45 7.44 -17.93
C VAL A 204 -11.67 6.59 -16.93
N LYS A 205 -12.37 5.89 -16.03
CA LYS A 205 -11.76 4.99 -15.05
C LYS A 205 -10.97 3.87 -15.69
N GLU A 206 -11.51 3.22 -16.73
CA GLU A 206 -10.81 2.21 -17.53
C GLU A 206 -9.52 2.77 -18.16
N GLY A 207 -9.58 4.00 -18.68
CA GLY A 207 -8.42 4.73 -19.17
C GLY A 207 -7.33 4.87 -18.09
N CYS A 208 -7.70 5.33 -16.90
CA CYS A 208 -6.76 5.45 -15.78
C CYS A 208 -6.14 4.09 -15.38
N ILE A 209 -6.95 3.03 -15.30
CA ILE A 209 -6.49 1.67 -14.94
C ILE A 209 -5.48 1.15 -15.95
N THR A 210 -5.69 1.44 -17.23
CA THR A 210 -4.81 1.01 -18.33
C THR A 210 -3.60 1.95 -18.54
N GLY A 211 -3.55 3.07 -17.81
CA GLY A 211 -2.49 4.08 -17.87
C GLY A 211 -2.64 5.10 -19.01
N LEU A 212 -3.82 5.20 -19.63
CA LEU A 212 -4.13 6.21 -20.65
C LEU A 212 -4.24 7.60 -20.00
N SER A 213 -3.59 8.60 -20.60
CA SER A 213 -3.82 10.01 -20.32
C SER A 213 -4.63 10.61 -21.47
N VAL A 214 -5.93 10.83 -21.22
CA VAL A 214 -6.84 11.40 -22.24
C VAL A 214 -6.36 12.80 -22.63
N HIS A 215 -5.93 13.61 -21.65
CA HIS A 215 -5.42 14.96 -21.91
C HIS A 215 -4.20 14.98 -22.83
N LYS A 216 -3.28 14.01 -22.70
CA LYS A 216 -2.11 13.91 -23.59
C LYS A 216 -2.47 13.39 -24.97
N SER A 217 -3.41 12.44 -25.03
CA SER A 217 -3.79 11.77 -26.28
C SER A 217 -4.74 12.61 -27.15
N ASP A 218 -5.67 13.33 -26.52
CA ASP A 218 -6.76 14.08 -27.14
C ASP A 218 -7.25 15.19 -26.19
N PRO A 219 -6.59 16.37 -26.20
CA PRO A 219 -6.96 17.51 -25.34
C PRO A 219 -8.39 17.97 -25.57
N ASP A 220 -8.84 18.01 -26.82
CA ASP A 220 -10.19 18.44 -27.20
C ASP A 220 -11.26 17.50 -26.64
N LEU A 221 -11.02 16.18 -26.70
CA LEU A 221 -11.90 15.21 -26.07
C LEU A 221 -11.96 15.38 -24.56
N THR A 222 -10.84 15.70 -23.91
CA THR A 222 -10.80 15.95 -22.46
C THR A 222 -11.70 17.13 -22.08
N GLU A 223 -11.60 18.25 -22.80
CA GLU A 223 -12.47 19.42 -22.57
C GLU A 223 -13.95 19.06 -22.78
N LYS A 224 -14.26 18.26 -23.81
CA LYS A 224 -15.63 17.79 -24.04
C LYS A 224 -16.15 16.88 -22.93
N ILE A 225 -15.31 15.99 -22.38
CA ILE A 225 -15.65 15.12 -21.25
C ILE A 225 -15.93 15.95 -19.99
N GLU A 226 -15.10 16.95 -19.70
CA GLU A 226 -15.29 17.85 -18.56
C GLU A 226 -16.61 18.63 -18.69
N LYS A 227 -16.86 19.21 -19.86
CA LYS A 227 -18.11 19.91 -20.17
C LYS A 227 -19.33 19.00 -20.08
N ALA A 228 -19.19 17.75 -20.54
CA ALA A 228 -20.21 16.71 -20.45
C ALA A 228 -20.59 16.40 -18.98
N PHE A 229 -19.61 16.18 -18.11
CA PHE A 229 -19.86 15.97 -16.67
C PHE A 229 -20.50 17.21 -16.02
N LEU A 230 -19.94 18.39 -16.27
CA LEU A 230 -20.44 19.63 -15.67
C LEU A 230 -21.89 19.92 -16.10
N SER A 231 -22.18 19.80 -17.40
CA SER A 231 -23.53 20.01 -17.95
C SER A 231 -24.54 19.04 -17.36
N PHE A 232 -24.14 17.78 -17.13
CA PHE A 232 -24.98 16.79 -16.45
C PHE A 232 -25.31 17.22 -15.02
N TYR A 233 -24.31 17.55 -14.20
CA TYR A 233 -24.56 17.94 -12.81
C TYR A 233 -25.41 19.21 -12.72
N ILE A 234 -25.18 20.20 -13.59
CA ILE A 234 -26.04 21.40 -13.68
C ILE A 234 -27.48 21.01 -14.04
N SER A 235 -27.68 20.08 -14.97
CA SER A 235 -29.02 19.60 -15.33
C SER A 235 -29.73 18.84 -14.20
N GLU A 236 -28.97 18.23 -13.28
CA GLU A 236 -29.48 17.57 -12.07
C GLU A 236 -29.66 18.57 -10.89
N GLY A 237 -29.41 19.86 -11.10
CA GLY A 237 -29.66 20.93 -10.14
C GLY A 237 -28.43 21.53 -9.46
N ALA A 238 -27.21 21.09 -9.81
CA ALA A 238 -26.00 21.67 -9.26
C ALA A 238 -25.74 23.08 -9.78
N TYR A 239 -25.03 23.90 -9.01
CA TYR A 239 -24.72 25.29 -9.39
C TYR A 239 -23.66 25.43 -10.50
N GLY A 240 -22.76 24.44 -10.64
CA GLY A 240 -21.64 24.49 -11.58
C GLY A 240 -20.53 25.47 -11.18
N ASN A 241 -20.28 25.66 -9.88
CA ASN A 241 -19.28 26.60 -9.37
C ASN A 241 -17.83 26.18 -9.69
N ARG A 242 -16.87 27.08 -9.46
CA ARG A 242 -15.45 26.87 -9.77
C ARG A 242 -14.84 25.63 -9.10
N VAL A 243 -15.28 25.29 -7.89
CA VAL A 243 -14.77 24.12 -7.15
C VAL A 243 -15.32 22.83 -7.76
N GLN A 244 -16.58 22.80 -8.19
CA GLN A 244 -17.15 21.67 -8.93
C GLN A 244 -16.43 21.46 -10.26
N GLN A 245 -16.12 22.55 -10.98
CA GLN A 245 -15.34 22.50 -12.21
C GLN A 245 -13.94 21.91 -11.96
N GLU A 246 -13.24 22.38 -10.92
CA GLU A 246 -11.92 21.88 -10.56
C GLU A 246 -11.93 20.40 -10.15
N ILE A 247 -12.94 19.96 -9.39
CA ILE A 247 -13.11 18.53 -9.05
C ILE A 247 -13.26 17.70 -10.32
N ILE A 248 -14.13 18.12 -11.25
CA ILE A 248 -14.37 17.42 -12.51
C ILE A 248 -13.09 17.39 -13.36
N HIS A 249 -12.41 18.53 -13.48
CA HIS A 249 -11.16 18.68 -14.22
C HIS A 249 -10.10 17.70 -13.71
N ARG A 250 -9.84 17.71 -12.39
CA ARG A 250 -8.83 16.82 -11.78
C ARG A 250 -9.22 15.36 -11.86
N VAL A 251 -10.50 15.00 -11.80
CA VAL A 251 -10.96 13.63 -12.04
C VAL A 251 -10.65 13.20 -13.48
N CYS A 252 -10.90 14.05 -14.47
CA CYS A 252 -10.65 13.74 -15.89
C CYS A 252 -9.15 13.64 -16.23
N GLN A 253 -8.31 14.39 -15.51
CA GLN A 253 -6.85 14.37 -15.68
C GLN A 253 -6.13 13.36 -14.78
N CYS A 254 -6.83 12.69 -13.88
CA CYS A 254 -6.19 11.81 -12.93
C CYS A 254 -5.68 10.54 -13.62
N ASN A 255 -4.39 10.25 -13.51
CA ASN A 255 -3.83 8.99 -14.05
C ASN A 255 -4.16 7.78 -13.15
N LYS A 256 -4.75 7.99 -11.97
CA LYS A 256 -5.02 6.95 -10.97
C LYS A 256 -6.30 7.22 -10.18
N LEU A 257 -7.45 6.84 -10.75
CA LEU A 257 -8.73 6.95 -10.05
C LEU A 257 -8.96 5.88 -8.98
N HIS A 258 -8.07 4.89 -8.83
CA HIS A 258 -8.10 3.86 -7.76
C HIS A 258 -9.52 3.39 -7.38
N HIS A 259 -9.93 3.68 -6.14
CA HIS A 259 -11.21 3.29 -5.56
C HIS A 259 -12.33 4.30 -5.80
N LEU A 260 -12.04 5.48 -6.38
CA LEU A 260 -13.05 6.48 -6.68
C LEU A 260 -14.03 5.91 -7.70
N ASP A 261 -15.31 5.89 -7.33
CA ASP A 261 -16.39 5.55 -8.24
C ASP A 261 -17.23 6.79 -8.61
N PHE A 262 -18.22 6.58 -9.48
CA PHE A 262 -19.08 7.67 -9.91
C PHE A 262 -19.90 8.26 -8.75
N THR A 263 -20.26 7.44 -7.76
CA THR A 263 -20.99 7.87 -6.56
C THR A 263 -20.12 8.78 -5.72
N ASP A 264 -18.84 8.44 -5.53
CA ASP A 264 -17.88 9.28 -4.82
C ASP A 264 -17.72 10.64 -5.50
N MET A 265 -17.56 10.65 -6.83
CA MET A 265 -17.49 11.89 -7.61
C MET A 265 -18.75 12.73 -7.44
N SER A 266 -19.94 12.11 -7.55
CA SER A 266 -21.21 12.81 -7.33
C SER A 266 -21.30 13.40 -5.93
N GLN A 267 -20.86 12.67 -4.90
CA GLN A 267 -20.82 13.17 -3.52
C GLN A 267 -19.87 14.35 -3.37
N CYS A 268 -18.66 14.30 -3.96
CA CYS A 268 -17.74 15.43 -3.96
C CYS A 268 -18.37 16.69 -4.58
N VAL A 269 -19.05 16.55 -5.72
CA VAL A 269 -19.74 17.66 -6.38
C VAL A 269 -20.89 18.20 -5.52
N SER A 270 -21.68 17.32 -4.89
CA SER A 270 -22.78 17.70 -4.00
C SER A 270 -22.31 18.38 -2.72
N LEU A 271 -21.18 17.96 -2.13
CA LEU A 271 -20.62 18.55 -0.91
C LEU A 271 -20.23 20.02 -1.09
N VAL A 272 -19.91 20.43 -2.32
CA VAL A 272 -19.58 21.82 -2.65
C VAL A 272 -20.69 22.51 -3.44
N ASP A 273 -21.90 21.98 -3.43
CA ASP A 273 -23.02 22.48 -4.24
C ASP A 273 -23.69 23.72 -3.62
N VAL A 274 -22.97 24.84 -3.70
CA VAL A 274 -23.42 26.14 -3.24
C VAL A 274 -23.22 27.19 -4.32
N ALA A 275 -24.14 28.17 -4.36
CA ALA A 275 -24.03 29.30 -5.29
C ALA A 275 -22.81 30.15 -4.99
N GLU A 276 -22.14 30.67 -6.03
CA GLU A 276 -21.04 31.62 -5.92
C GLU A 276 -21.56 33.00 -5.47
N THR A 277 -21.71 33.16 -4.16
CA THR A 277 -22.16 34.39 -3.52
C THR A 277 -21.15 34.83 -2.46
N PRO A 278 -21.12 36.12 -2.07
CA PRO A 278 -20.23 36.59 -1.01
C PRO A 278 -20.38 35.82 0.32
N ASN A 279 -21.56 35.25 0.61
CA ASN A 279 -21.80 34.46 1.80
C ASN A 279 -21.13 33.08 1.75
N ASN A 280 -20.97 32.51 0.55
CA ASN A 280 -20.40 31.18 0.33
C ASN A 280 -18.92 31.22 -0.09
N GLU A 281 -18.39 32.39 -0.44
CA GLU A 281 -17.01 32.57 -0.91
C GLU A 281 -15.98 31.99 0.07
N PHE A 282 -16.22 32.13 1.37
CA PHE A 282 -15.36 31.52 2.38
C PHE A 282 -15.34 29.99 2.33
N PHE A 283 -16.51 29.36 2.13
CA PHE A 283 -16.58 27.91 2.00
C PHE A 283 -15.90 27.45 0.71
N LEU A 284 -16.19 28.10 -0.42
CA LEU A 284 -15.64 27.72 -1.73
C LEU A 284 -14.12 27.89 -1.79
N SER A 285 -13.58 29.02 -1.31
CA SER A 285 -12.12 29.23 -1.25
C SER A 285 -11.40 28.20 -0.37
N ARG A 286 -12.04 27.72 0.71
CA ARG A 286 -11.48 26.67 1.56
C ARG A 286 -11.56 25.30 0.89
N ALA A 287 -12.69 24.99 0.24
CA ALA A 287 -12.84 23.75 -0.50
C ALA A 287 -11.80 23.67 -1.63
N GLU A 288 -11.60 24.77 -2.36
CA GLU A 288 -10.58 24.93 -3.41
C GLU A 288 -9.16 24.67 -2.89
N ALA A 289 -8.73 25.39 -1.85
CA ALA A 289 -7.41 25.21 -1.25
C ALA A 289 -7.18 23.77 -0.74
N VAL A 290 -8.23 23.15 -0.17
CA VAL A 290 -8.17 21.78 0.33
C VAL A 290 -8.02 20.79 -0.82
N ILE A 291 -8.77 20.93 -1.93
CA ILE A 291 -8.63 20.01 -3.05
C ILE A 291 -7.27 20.18 -3.72
N GLU A 292 -6.76 21.41 -3.91
CA GLU A 292 -5.44 21.69 -4.49
C GLU A 292 -4.31 20.90 -3.78
N GLY A 293 -4.34 20.84 -2.45
CA GLY A 293 -3.33 20.16 -1.65
C GLY A 293 -3.43 18.62 -1.62
N HIS A 294 -4.48 18.02 -2.17
CA HIS A 294 -4.77 16.59 -2.01
C HIS A 294 -4.99 15.84 -3.33
N GLY A 295 -4.86 14.51 -3.28
CA GLY A 295 -5.18 13.65 -4.41
C GLY A 295 -6.68 13.42 -4.56
N VAL A 296 -7.14 13.13 -5.79
CA VAL A 296 -8.56 12.92 -6.10
C VAL A 296 -9.19 11.81 -5.24
N ALA A 297 -8.44 10.77 -4.89
CA ALA A 297 -8.89 9.68 -4.03
C ALA A 297 -9.27 10.14 -2.60
N GLU A 298 -8.79 11.30 -2.16
CA GLU A 298 -9.03 11.84 -0.82
C GLU A 298 -10.16 12.88 -0.78
N PHE A 299 -10.60 13.37 -1.95
CA PHE A 299 -11.56 14.48 -2.06
C PHE A 299 -12.83 14.25 -1.24
N ARG A 300 -13.44 13.07 -1.36
CA ARG A 300 -14.67 12.74 -0.65
C ARG A 300 -14.51 12.91 0.86
N HIS A 301 -13.47 12.30 1.42
CA HIS A 301 -13.23 12.32 2.86
C HIS A 301 -12.91 13.74 3.36
N ILE A 302 -12.07 14.47 2.63
CA ILE A 302 -11.63 15.79 3.07
C ILE A 302 -12.70 16.87 2.91
N LEU A 303 -13.51 16.81 1.85
CA LEU A 303 -14.66 17.70 1.65
C LEU A 303 -15.77 17.43 2.66
N THR A 304 -16.03 16.15 2.98
CA THR A 304 -16.98 15.79 4.05
C THR A 304 -16.54 16.36 5.40
N SER A 305 -15.23 16.26 5.69
CA SER A 305 -14.64 16.83 6.91
C SER A 305 -14.79 18.35 6.93
N LEU A 306 -14.49 19.02 5.81
CA LEU A 306 -14.61 20.46 5.69
C LEU A 306 -16.05 20.96 5.87
N ASP A 307 -17.02 20.31 5.23
CA ASP A 307 -18.44 20.65 5.36
C ASP A 307 -18.89 20.55 6.83
N THR A 308 -18.53 19.45 7.49
CA THR A 308 -18.80 19.24 8.92
C THR A 308 -18.16 20.34 9.78
N ILE A 309 -16.88 20.68 9.53
CA ILE A 309 -16.18 21.73 10.25
C ILE A 309 -16.89 23.08 10.07
N ILE A 310 -17.24 23.44 8.83
CA ILE A 310 -17.88 24.72 8.52
C ILE A 310 -19.28 24.79 9.13
N PHE A 311 -20.02 23.68 9.16
CA PHE A 311 -21.28 23.58 9.87
C PHE A 311 -21.10 23.98 11.34
N PHE A 312 -20.14 23.38 12.05
CA PHE A 312 -19.88 23.71 13.47
C PHE A 312 -19.44 25.15 13.68
N LEU A 313 -18.55 25.67 12.82
CA LEU A 313 -18.08 27.05 12.91
C LEU A 313 -19.22 28.07 12.84
N ARG A 314 -20.33 27.76 12.15
CA ARG A 314 -21.50 28.65 12.08
C ARG A 314 -22.25 28.79 13.41
N PHE A 315 -22.12 27.81 14.31
CA PHE A 315 -22.81 27.81 15.61
C PHE A 315 -21.93 28.30 16.76
N LEU A 316 -20.63 28.48 16.56
CA LEU A 316 -19.71 28.91 17.63
C LEU A 316 -20.12 30.23 18.29
N ASP A 317 -20.66 31.18 17.51
CA ASP A 317 -21.09 32.48 18.05
C ASP A 317 -22.41 32.40 18.83
N GLN A 318 -23.15 31.29 18.72
CA GLN A 318 -24.42 31.06 19.41
C GLN A 318 -24.24 30.23 20.68
N GLU A 319 -23.03 29.77 20.98
CA GLU A 319 -22.79 28.97 22.17
C GLU A 319 -22.91 29.79 23.46
N ASP A 320 -23.57 29.19 24.45
CA ASP A 320 -23.71 29.76 25.79
C ASP A 320 -23.42 28.69 26.84
N LEU A 321 -22.31 28.85 27.56
CA LEU A 321 -21.88 27.92 28.61
C LEU A 321 -22.84 27.90 29.79
N ALA A 322 -23.46 29.03 30.15
CA ALA A 322 -24.41 29.10 31.25
C ALA A 322 -25.69 28.31 30.89
N LEU A 323 -26.22 28.51 29.68
CA LEU A 323 -27.37 27.74 29.19
C LEU A 323 -27.04 26.25 29.07
N THR A 324 -25.82 25.90 28.69
CA THR A 324 -25.35 24.51 28.68
C THR A 324 -25.51 23.85 30.05
N TYR A 325 -25.03 24.47 31.13
CA TYR A 325 -25.21 23.91 32.48
C TYR A 325 -26.67 23.86 32.93
N VAL A 326 -27.49 24.84 32.55
CA VAL A 326 -28.93 24.81 32.83
C VAL A 326 -29.58 23.60 32.17
N ALA A 327 -29.28 23.33 30.90
CA ALA A 327 -29.79 22.18 30.17
C ALA A 327 -29.29 20.84 30.75
N TYR A 328 -28.01 20.73 31.08
CA TYR A 328 -27.46 19.54 31.72
C TYR A 328 -28.14 19.25 33.07
N ARG A 329 -28.47 20.26 33.87
CA ARG A 329 -29.16 20.04 35.15
C ARG A 329 -30.63 19.70 34.99
N SER A 330 -31.33 20.28 34.00
CA SER A 330 -32.76 20.04 33.81
C SER A 330 -33.07 18.62 33.35
N LEU A 331 -32.13 17.98 32.64
CA LEU A 331 -32.24 16.62 32.14
C LEU A 331 -31.82 15.54 33.15
N GLN A 332 -31.29 15.91 34.32
CA GLN A 332 -30.65 14.97 35.24
C GLN A 332 -31.41 14.85 36.56
N HIS A 333 -31.88 13.64 36.85
CA HIS A 333 -32.62 13.33 38.08
C HIS A 333 -31.72 12.68 39.16
N GLU A 334 -30.59 12.11 38.74
CA GLU A 334 -29.69 11.36 39.61
C GLU A 334 -28.70 12.27 40.34
N GLN A 335 -28.71 12.22 41.67
CA GLN A 335 -27.86 13.10 42.50
C GLN A 335 -26.36 12.87 42.27
N TRP A 336 -25.95 11.63 41.95
CA TRP A 336 -24.56 11.31 41.70
C TRP A 336 -24.05 11.92 40.39
N ILE A 337 -24.88 12.02 39.35
CA ILE A 337 -24.54 12.72 38.09
C ILE A 337 -24.42 14.23 38.34
N LEU A 338 -25.35 14.80 39.12
CA LEU A 338 -25.31 16.22 39.48
C LEU A 338 -24.02 16.61 40.21
N GLN A 339 -23.37 15.70 40.93
CA GLN A 339 -22.06 15.96 41.55
C GLN A 339 -20.97 16.19 40.49
N TYR A 340 -20.93 15.36 39.44
CA TYR A 340 -20.00 15.54 38.32
C TYR A 340 -20.28 16.84 37.56
N ILE A 341 -21.56 17.18 37.33
CA ILE A 341 -21.92 18.44 36.67
C ILE A 341 -21.43 19.65 37.48
N ARG A 342 -21.65 19.67 38.81
CA ARG A 342 -21.16 20.75 39.68
C ARG A 342 -19.63 20.83 39.70
N ALA A 343 -18.95 19.68 39.71
CA ALA A 343 -17.49 19.64 39.69
C ALA A 343 -16.92 20.06 38.32
N ALA A 344 -17.63 19.80 37.21
CA ALA A 344 -17.30 20.33 35.89
C ALA A 344 -17.46 21.86 35.87
N GLU A 345 -18.58 22.39 36.37
CA GLU A 345 -18.85 23.83 36.45
C GLU A 345 -17.85 24.58 37.32
N ALA A 346 -17.42 23.99 38.43
CA ALA A 346 -16.38 24.57 39.28
C ALA A 346 -15.06 24.79 38.51
N GLN A 347 -14.77 23.93 37.53
CA GLN A 347 -13.55 23.99 36.72
C GLN A 347 -13.73 24.81 35.43
N TYR A 348 -14.91 24.72 34.82
CA TYR A 348 -15.26 25.28 33.51
C TYR A 348 -16.66 25.91 33.54
N GLY A 349 -16.82 26.95 34.36
CA GLY A 349 -18.07 27.70 34.48
C GLY A 349 -18.03 29.01 33.67
N PRO A 350 -19.15 29.72 33.56
CA PRO A 350 -19.21 31.04 32.92
C PRO A 350 -18.13 31.99 33.45
N GLY A 351 -17.41 32.65 32.54
CA GLY A 351 -16.24 33.50 32.81
C GLY A 351 -14.90 32.75 32.91
N ARG A 352 -14.91 31.40 32.92
CA ARG A 352 -13.73 30.53 32.94
C ARG A 352 -13.60 29.69 31.67
N GLU A 353 -14.11 30.21 30.56
CA GLU A 353 -14.05 29.54 29.27
C GLU A 353 -12.60 29.26 28.85
N LEU A 354 -12.40 28.23 28.04
CA LEU A 354 -11.10 27.81 27.52
C LEU A 354 -10.54 28.93 26.64
N VAL A 355 -11.43 29.46 25.82
CA VAL A 355 -11.24 30.56 24.88
C VAL A 355 -12.53 31.37 24.90
N ARG A 356 -12.41 32.69 24.95
CA ARG A 356 -13.56 33.58 24.72
C ARG A 356 -13.61 33.91 23.24
N THR A 357 -14.54 33.29 22.52
CA THR A 357 -14.72 33.47 21.06
C THR A 357 -15.66 34.62 20.73
N ALA A 358 -16.53 35.03 21.67
CA ALA A 358 -17.51 36.09 21.45
C ALA A 358 -16.84 37.39 20.94
N GLY A 359 -17.29 37.84 19.76
CA GLY A 359 -16.79 39.04 19.09
C GLY A 359 -15.46 38.86 18.36
N LEU A 360 -14.87 37.67 18.35
CA LEU A 360 -13.65 37.37 17.59
C LEU A 360 -14.00 36.92 16.17
N ASN A 361 -13.38 37.57 15.19
CA ASN A 361 -13.36 37.07 13.83
C ASN A 361 -12.40 35.86 13.75
N LEU A 362 -12.92 34.63 13.77
CA LEU A 362 -12.15 33.39 13.64
C LEU A 362 -11.47 33.21 12.26
N ARG A 363 -11.72 34.11 11.31
CA ARG A 363 -11.01 34.20 10.03
C ARG A 363 -9.79 35.13 10.07
N SER A 364 -9.67 35.96 11.12
CA SER A 364 -8.52 36.85 11.29
C SER A 364 -7.32 36.07 11.83
N GLN A 365 -6.16 36.17 11.16
CA GLN A 365 -4.94 35.54 11.65
C GLN A 365 -4.53 36.03 13.04
N GLU A 366 -4.77 37.31 13.35
CA GLU A 366 -4.48 37.89 14.66
C GLU A 366 -5.31 37.23 15.77
N HIS A 367 -6.62 37.11 15.55
CA HIS A 367 -7.51 36.47 16.53
C HIS A 367 -7.20 34.97 16.68
N VAL A 368 -6.96 34.27 15.56
CA VAL A 368 -6.57 32.86 15.60
C VAL A 368 -5.29 32.67 16.41
N GLN A 369 -4.28 33.51 16.21
CA GLN A 369 -3.04 33.44 16.96
C GLN A 369 -3.26 33.75 18.46
N GLY A 370 -4.05 34.77 18.78
CA GLY A 370 -4.41 35.08 20.17
C GLY A 370 -5.16 33.95 20.87
N ILE A 371 -6.02 33.21 20.15
CA ILE A 371 -6.71 32.03 20.69
C ILE A 371 -5.71 30.88 20.95
N LEU A 372 -4.83 30.60 20.00
CA LEU A 372 -3.80 29.58 20.17
C LEU A 372 -2.88 29.90 21.37
N GLU A 373 -2.56 31.16 21.59
CA GLU A 373 -1.80 31.62 22.76
C GLU A 373 -2.57 31.44 24.07
N GLN A 374 -3.88 31.71 24.08
CA GLN A 374 -4.74 31.43 25.24
C GLN A 374 -4.78 29.93 25.55
N LEU A 375 -4.91 29.06 24.54
CA LEU A 375 -4.90 27.61 24.75
C LEU A 375 -3.55 27.14 25.30
N ARG A 376 -2.45 27.67 24.77
CA ARG A 376 -1.08 27.32 25.17
C ARG A 376 -0.71 27.80 26.57
N SER A 377 -1.16 28.99 26.97
CA SER A 377 -0.81 29.64 28.23
C SER A 377 -1.98 29.57 29.21
N PRO A 378 -2.02 28.57 30.13
CA PRO A 378 -3.13 28.45 31.05
C PRO A 378 -3.19 29.66 32.00
N PRO A 379 -4.39 30.15 32.35
CA PRO A 379 -4.53 31.19 33.35
C PRO A 379 -4.01 30.68 34.72
N PRO A 380 -3.51 31.60 35.57
CA PRO A 380 -3.08 31.26 36.92
C PRO A 380 -4.19 30.53 37.69
N GLY A 381 -3.89 29.35 38.24
CA GLY A 381 -4.86 28.56 39.01
C GLY A 381 -5.73 27.59 38.19
N ALA A 382 -5.48 27.41 36.88
CA ALA A 382 -6.15 26.37 36.10
C ALA A 382 -5.88 24.96 36.67
N SER A 383 -6.93 24.14 36.79
CA SER A 383 -6.79 22.76 37.28
C SER A 383 -5.90 21.92 36.35
N ALA A 384 -5.20 20.91 36.89
CA ALA A 384 -4.41 19.98 36.09
C ALA A 384 -5.26 19.28 35.02
N LEU A 385 -6.54 19.04 35.33
CA LEU A 385 -7.50 18.49 34.39
C LEU A 385 -7.67 19.40 33.17
N MET A 386 -8.01 20.67 33.42
CA MET A 386 -8.18 21.66 32.36
C MET A 386 -6.90 21.93 31.57
N GLN A 387 -5.72 21.87 32.21
CA GLN A 387 -4.44 22.01 31.51
C GLN A 387 -4.21 20.89 30.50
N GLY A 388 -4.53 19.63 30.86
CA GLY A 388 -4.41 18.52 29.92
C GLY A 388 -5.37 18.64 28.74
N LEU A 389 -6.62 19.05 28.98
CA LEU A 389 -7.60 19.31 27.91
C LEU A 389 -7.16 20.45 26.99
N ARG A 390 -6.66 21.56 27.56
CA ARG A 390 -6.08 22.69 26.78
C ARG A 390 -4.97 22.22 25.85
N SER A 391 -4.07 21.36 26.34
CA SER A 391 -2.98 20.83 25.52
C SER A 391 -3.52 20.03 24.33
N ILE A 392 -4.50 19.16 24.55
CA ILE A 392 -5.13 18.36 23.48
C ILE A 392 -5.81 19.28 22.45
N PHE A 393 -6.60 20.25 22.91
CA PHE A 393 -7.31 21.17 22.02
C PHE A 393 -6.37 22.12 21.28
N PHE A 394 -5.27 22.53 21.90
CA PHE A 394 -4.22 23.29 21.23
C PHE A 394 -3.63 22.51 20.06
N SER A 395 -3.21 21.26 20.29
CA SER A 395 -2.66 20.41 19.22
C SER A 395 -3.70 20.12 18.13
N TRP A 396 -4.95 19.85 18.50
CA TRP A 396 -6.04 19.67 17.53
C TRP A 396 -6.27 20.92 16.69
N ALA A 397 -6.33 22.09 17.32
CA ALA A 397 -6.48 23.38 16.66
C ALA A 397 -5.34 23.66 15.67
N GLN A 398 -4.10 23.31 16.02
CA GLN A 398 -2.96 23.41 15.11
C GLN A 398 -3.09 22.47 13.90
N ILE A 399 -3.42 21.20 14.13
CA ILE A 399 -3.61 20.22 13.05
C ILE A 399 -4.71 20.68 12.08
N MET A 400 -5.83 21.18 12.61
CA MET A 400 -6.93 21.68 11.78
C MET A 400 -6.55 22.94 11.01
N LYS A 401 -5.77 23.83 11.62
CA LYS A 401 -5.23 25.02 10.94
C LYS A 401 -4.27 24.62 9.82
N GLU A 402 -3.39 23.65 10.04
CA GLU A 402 -2.47 23.18 9.00
C GLU A 402 -3.21 22.47 7.86
N LYS A 403 -4.23 21.68 8.19
CA LYS A 403 -4.94 20.84 7.21
C LYS A 403 -6.01 21.59 6.43
N PHE A 404 -6.74 22.50 7.08
CA PHE A 404 -7.91 23.18 6.51
C PHE A 404 -7.79 24.70 6.51
N ASP A 405 -6.73 25.26 7.11
CA ASP A 405 -6.62 26.70 7.43
C ASP A 405 -7.84 27.24 8.17
N LEU A 406 -8.35 26.41 9.09
CA LEU A 406 -9.48 26.68 9.96
C LEU A 406 -9.12 26.35 11.41
N LEU A 407 -9.57 27.21 12.31
CA LEU A 407 -9.46 26.95 13.74
C LEU A 407 -10.69 26.19 14.23
N VAL A 408 -10.52 24.93 14.61
CA VAL A 408 -11.60 24.10 15.18
C VAL A 408 -11.39 23.96 16.67
N LEU A 409 -12.38 24.42 17.43
CA LEU A 409 -12.40 24.37 18.89
C LEU A 409 -13.55 23.46 19.35
N PRO A 410 -13.42 22.81 20.51
CA PRO A 410 -14.52 22.04 21.05
C PRO A 410 -15.64 22.96 21.53
N HIS A 411 -16.87 22.55 21.24
CA HIS A 411 -18.09 23.18 21.72
C HIS A 411 -18.20 23.09 23.24
N HIS A 412 -18.93 24.02 23.87
CA HIS A 412 -19.14 24.00 25.33
C HIS A 412 -19.74 22.67 25.81
N THR A 413 -20.71 22.12 25.06
CA THR A 413 -21.33 20.82 25.33
C THR A 413 -20.32 19.68 25.36
N GLN A 414 -19.37 19.66 24.43
CA GLN A 414 -18.30 18.67 24.33
C GLN A 414 -17.33 18.76 25.51
N VAL A 415 -16.92 19.98 25.89
CA VAL A 415 -16.00 20.21 27.02
C VAL A 415 -16.62 19.78 28.34
N VAL A 416 -17.89 20.15 28.57
CA VAL A 416 -18.63 19.74 29.78
C VAL A 416 -18.79 18.22 29.83
N CYS A 417 -19.16 17.58 28.71
CA CYS A 417 -19.25 16.12 28.61
C CYS A 417 -17.91 15.44 28.95
N MET A 418 -16.80 15.92 28.37
CA MET A 418 -15.46 15.41 28.66
C MET A 418 -15.09 15.55 30.14
N LEU A 419 -15.40 16.69 30.75
CA LEU A 419 -15.12 16.92 32.17
C LEU A 419 -15.86 15.94 33.07
N ILE A 420 -17.14 15.70 32.81
CA ILE A 420 -17.95 14.72 33.54
C ILE A 420 -17.34 13.32 33.40
N CYS A 421 -17.02 12.91 32.17
CA CYS A 421 -16.40 11.62 31.89
C CYS A 421 -15.04 11.44 32.58
N LEU A 422 -14.17 12.45 32.53
CA LEU A 422 -12.85 12.40 33.16
C LEU A 422 -12.92 12.34 34.68
N GLN A 423 -13.87 13.05 35.30
CA GLN A 423 -14.09 12.95 36.74
C GLN A 423 -14.62 11.59 37.16
N TYR A 424 -15.47 10.97 36.34
CA TYR A 424 -15.92 9.59 36.53
C TYR A 424 -14.75 8.60 36.44
N ILE A 425 -13.91 8.70 35.41
CA ILE A 425 -12.70 7.87 35.27
C ILE A 425 -11.77 8.05 36.47
N SER A 426 -11.60 9.29 36.93
CA SER A 426 -10.73 9.65 38.05
C SER A 426 -11.28 9.21 39.42
N GLY A 427 -12.54 8.75 39.50
CA GLY A 427 -13.14 8.21 40.71
C GLY A 427 -13.59 9.25 41.73
N LEU A 428 -14.00 10.45 41.29
CA LEU A 428 -14.45 11.51 42.19
C LEU A 428 -15.69 11.11 43.03
N ALA A 429 -16.55 10.22 42.51
CA ALA A 429 -17.64 9.64 43.26
C ALA A 429 -17.26 8.22 43.73
N SER A 430 -17.45 7.95 45.01
CA SER A 430 -17.15 6.69 45.71
C SER A 430 -18.22 5.60 45.51
N GLN A 431 -19.09 5.74 44.50
CA GLN A 431 -20.09 4.72 44.19
C GLN A 431 -19.51 3.64 43.26
N ASP A 432 -19.89 2.38 43.49
CA ASP A 432 -19.63 1.22 42.62
C ASP A 432 -20.44 1.29 41.31
N VAL A 433 -20.37 2.42 40.59
CA VAL A 433 -20.96 2.55 39.26
C VAL A 433 -19.95 2.04 38.24
N GLY A 434 -20.33 1.00 37.49
CA GLY A 434 -19.45 0.34 36.51
C GLY A 434 -19.40 1.02 35.14
N ALA A 435 -20.41 1.81 34.78
CA ALA A 435 -20.49 2.49 33.48
C ALA A 435 -21.13 3.89 33.58
N LEU A 436 -20.62 4.83 32.80
CA LEU A 436 -21.24 6.13 32.53
C LEU A 436 -21.62 6.21 31.05
N ILE A 437 -22.88 6.50 30.74
CA ILE A 437 -23.35 6.64 29.36
C ILE A 437 -23.72 8.11 29.11
N ALA A 438 -23.17 8.69 28.05
CA ALA A 438 -23.46 10.04 27.60
C ALA A 438 -24.27 10.00 26.31
N GLU A 439 -25.43 10.66 26.32
CA GLU A 439 -26.24 10.87 25.13
C GLU A 439 -25.75 12.12 24.39
N MET A 440 -25.37 11.96 23.12
CA MET A 440 -24.89 13.05 22.28
C MET A 440 -25.55 12.95 20.91
N GLY A 441 -26.27 14.00 20.51
CA GLY A 441 -26.94 14.06 19.21
C GLY A 441 -26.00 13.80 18.04
N THR A 442 -26.53 13.20 16.97
CA THR A 442 -25.76 12.99 15.74
C THR A 442 -25.28 14.32 15.19
N GLY A 443 -23.99 14.42 14.88
CA GLY A 443 -23.41 15.67 14.41
C GLY A 443 -23.04 16.65 15.53
N GLU A 444 -23.01 16.24 16.80
CA GLU A 444 -22.46 17.04 17.92
C GLU A 444 -20.96 16.81 18.17
N GLY A 445 -20.28 16.05 17.29
CA GLY A 445 -18.83 15.82 17.38
C GLY A 445 -18.41 14.73 18.39
N LYS A 446 -19.23 13.69 18.56
CA LYS A 446 -18.97 12.52 19.42
C LYS A 446 -17.57 11.91 19.22
N SER A 447 -17.14 11.70 17.98
CA SER A 447 -15.80 11.15 17.68
C SER A 447 -14.65 12.01 18.21
N ALA A 448 -14.81 13.35 18.25
CA ALA A 448 -13.83 14.26 18.81
C ALA A 448 -13.72 14.13 20.33
N VAL A 449 -14.86 13.97 21.00
CA VAL A 449 -14.93 13.70 22.44
C VAL A 449 -14.27 12.36 22.76
N ILE A 450 -14.59 11.29 22.02
CA ILE A 450 -14.00 9.96 22.20
C ILE A 450 -12.48 10.00 22.03
N ALA A 451 -11.98 10.59 20.95
CA ALA A 451 -10.56 10.68 20.68
C ALA A 451 -9.81 11.50 21.75
N SER A 452 -10.40 12.63 22.17
CA SER A 452 -9.82 13.49 23.22
C SER A 452 -9.79 12.79 24.58
N LEU A 453 -10.85 12.05 24.94
CA LEU A 453 -10.89 11.26 26.17
C LEU A 453 -9.88 10.12 26.15
N ALA A 454 -9.76 9.41 25.03
CA ALA A 454 -8.81 8.31 24.87
C ALA A 454 -7.37 8.82 25.06
N LEU A 455 -7.04 9.91 24.37
CA LEU A 455 -5.72 10.54 24.48
C LEU A 455 -5.45 11.07 25.89
N TYR A 456 -6.46 11.68 26.52
CA TYR A 456 -6.33 12.19 27.88
C TYR A 456 -6.01 11.08 28.88
N CYS A 457 -6.72 9.95 28.78
CA CYS A 457 -6.50 8.78 29.63
C CYS A 457 -5.08 8.25 29.52
N VAL A 458 -4.51 8.21 28.31
CA VAL A 458 -3.14 7.75 28.09
C VAL A 458 -2.11 8.74 28.62
N VAL A 459 -2.21 10.00 28.21
CA VAL A 459 -1.16 11.00 28.44
C VAL A 459 -1.15 11.45 29.90
N PHE A 460 -2.33 11.76 30.46
CA PHE A 460 -2.43 12.41 31.77
C PHE A 460 -2.80 11.43 32.88
N LEU A 461 -3.58 10.38 32.60
CA LEU A 461 -3.95 9.37 33.61
C LEU A 461 -3.04 8.13 33.59
N GLY A 462 -2.26 7.93 32.53
CA GLY A 462 -1.40 6.75 32.36
C GLY A 462 -2.18 5.45 32.23
N ARG A 463 -3.39 5.50 31.67
CA ARG A 463 -4.27 4.34 31.43
C ARG A 463 -4.27 3.98 29.96
N ARG A 464 -4.36 2.68 29.65
CA ARG A 464 -4.58 2.21 28.28
C ARG A 464 -6.07 2.31 27.91
N VAL A 465 -6.40 2.41 26.64
CA VAL A 465 -7.78 2.64 26.18
C VAL A 465 -8.13 1.72 25.03
N HIS A 466 -9.30 1.09 25.12
CA HIS A 466 -9.96 0.46 23.97
C HIS A 466 -11.16 1.30 23.58
N VAL A 467 -11.16 1.78 22.34
CA VAL A 467 -12.30 2.45 21.70
C VAL A 467 -12.99 1.40 20.83
N VAL A 468 -14.25 1.11 21.17
CA VAL A 468 -15.06 0.12 20.47
C VAL A 468 -16.14 0.81 19.68
N VAL A 469 -16.17 0.58 18.37
CA VAL A 469 -17.22 1.06 17.45
C VAL A 469 -17.91 -0.15 16.83
N ASP A 470 -19.16 0.00 16.42
CA ASP A 470 -19.99 -1.07 15.86
C ASP A 470 -19.57 -1.51 14.45
N ASP A 471 -19.12 -0.58 13.62
CA ASP A 471 -18.76 -0.83 12.22
C ASP A 471 -17.28 -0.53 11.91
N GLU A 472 -16.64 -1.43 11.15
CA GLU A 472 -15.22 -1.32 10.79
C GLU A 472 -14.89 -0.08 9.94
N ILE A 473 -15.80 0.39 9.08
CA ILE A 473 -15.61 1.62 8.29
C ILE A 473 -15.60 2.83 9.22
N LEU A 474 -16.48 2.85 10.23
CA LEU A 474 -16.50 3.90 11.25
C LEU A 474 -15.24 3.88 12.13
N VAL A 475 -14.80 2.69 12.58
CA VAL A 475 -13.52 2.52 13.30
C VAL A 475 -12.37 3.12 12.48
N GLU A 476 -12.30 2.77 11.20
CA GLU A 476 -11.25 3.24 10.29
C GLU A 476 -11.29 4.76 10.10
N ARG A 477 -12.47 5.31 9.78
CA ARG A 477 -12.69 6.75 9.58
C ARG A 477 -12.23 7.55 10.80
N ASP A 478 -12.68 7.16 11.99
CA ASP A 478 -12.41 7.90 13.21
C ASP A 478 -10.92 7.80 13.57
N PHE A 479 -10.32 6.61 13.47
CA PHE A 479 -8.90 6.44 13.71
C PHE A 479 -8.07 7.31 12.76
N GLN A 480 -8.35 7.29 11.46
CA GLN A 480 -7.57 8.08 10.48
C GLN A 480 -7.75 9.58 10.68
N THR A 481 -8.94 10.03 11.09
CA THR A 481 -9.21 11.44 11.38
C THR A 481 -8.35 11.96 12.54
N TYR A 482 -8.19 11.17 13.61
CA TYR A 482 -7.46 11.58 14.81
C TYR A 482 -6.03 11.03 14.91
N ARG A 483 -5.55 10.29 13.90
CA ARG A 483 -4.19 9.72 13.89
C ARG A 483 -3.10 10.77 14.12
N SER A 484 -3.19 11.92 13.43
CA SER A 484 -2.22 13.02 13.60
C SER A 484 -2.26 13.61 15.01
N LEU A 485 -3.43 13.62 15.65
CA LEU A 485 -3.57 14.07 17.03
C LEU A 485 -2.86 13.12 17.99
N PHE A 486 -3.03 11.81 17.84
CA PHE A 486 -2.33 10.84 18.70
C PHE A 486 -0.81 10.92 18.54
N SER A 487 -0.33 11.05 17.30
CA SER A 487 1.10 11.16 16.99
C SER A 487 1.76 12.45 17.54
N ALA A 488 0.97 13.48 17.86
CA ALA A 488 1.48 14.74 18.41
C ALA A 488 1.84 14.64 19.91
N PHE A 489 1.51 13.52 20.58
CA PHE A 489 1.69 13.37 22.03
C PHE A 489 2.64 12.24 22.39
N GLN A 490 3.22 12.39 23.59
CA GLN A 490 3.97 11.35 24.27
C GLN A 490 3.16 10.81 25.44
N SER A 491 3.21 9.51 25.63
CA SER A 491 2.71 8.83 26.83
C SER A 491 3.44 9.35 28.07
N ARG A 492 2.91 9.03 29.26
CA ARG A 492 3.56 9.34 30.55
C ARG A 492 4.96 8.73 30.70
N ARG A 493 5.32 7.75 29.85
CA ARG A 493 6.65 7.13 29.77
C ARG A 493 7.65 7.92 28.93
N GLY A 494 7.24 9.05 28.33
CA GLY A 494 8.06 9.85 27.40
C GLY A 494 8.20 9.23 26.01
N LEU A 495 7.48 8.13 25.73
CA LEU A 495 7.45 7.49 24.42
C LEU A 495 6.27 8.02 23.60
N PRO A 496 6.38 8.11 22.26
CA PRO A 496 5.24 8.43 21.40
C PRO A 496 4.03 7.56 21.72
N VAL A 497 2.83 8.16 21.76
CA VAL A 497 1.59 7.41 22.01
C VAL A 497 1.40 6.35 20.91
N GLN A 498 1.25 5.09 21.31
CA GLN A 498 1.04 3.98 20.39
C GLN A 498 -0.46 3.75 20.17
N ALA A 499 -1.02 4.42 19.15
CA ALA A 499 -2.39 4.20 18.70
C ALA A 499 -2.45 3.14 17.59
N ARG A 500 -3.34 2.15 17.73
CA ARG A 500 -3.54 1.06 16.76
C ARG A 500 -4.97 1.02 16.25
N LEU A 501 -5.11 0.64 14.99
CA LEU A 501 -6.36 0.33 14.31
C LEU A 501 -6.49 -1.18 14.15
N CYS A 502 -7.60 -1.76 14.58
CA CYS A 502 -7.93 -3.17 14.30
C CYS A 502 -8.82 -3.27 13.06
N VAL A 503 -8.38 -4.03 12.06
CA VAL A 503 -9.11 -4.34 10.82
C VAL A 503 -9.05 -5.82 10.49
N SER A 504 -9.95 -6.29 9.64
CA SER A 504 -9.98 -7.61 9.04
C SER A 504 -8.69 -7.96 8.30
N ALA A 505 -8.40 -9.26 8.21
CA ALA A 505 -7.20 -9.76 7.53
C ALA A 505 -7.20 -9.43 6.03
N SER A 506 -8.37 -9.40 5.38
CA SER A 506 -8.53 -8.98 3.99
C SER A 506 -8.16 -7.50 3.82
N LYS A 507 -8.73 -6.59 4.61
CA LYS A 507 -8.34 -5.17 4.57
C LYS A 507 -6.89 -4.92 4.93
N LYS A 508 -6.34 -5.65 5.91
CA LYS A 508 -4.91 -5.54 6.27
C LYS A 508 -4.01 -5.90 5.09
N ARG A 509 -4.34 -6.93 4.32
CA ARG A 509 -3.56 -7.34 3.13
C ARG A 509 -3.78 -6.41 1.93
N ALA A 510 -5.01 -5.95 1.71
CA ALA A 510 -5.36 -5.16 0.53
C ALA A 510 -4.97 -3.68 0.65
N ARG A 511 -5.35 -3.02 1.75
CA ARG A 511 -5.26 -1.55 1.88
C ARG A 511 -4.21 -1.09 2.90
N PHE A 512 -3.96 -1.89 3.94
CA PHE A 512 -3.08 -1.51 5.05
C PHE A 512 -1.81 -2.34 5.14
N ALA A 513 -1.36 -2.95 4.04
CA ALA A 513 -0.23 -3.88 4.04
C ALA A 513 1.04 -3.25 4.63
N GLN A 514 1.28 -1.98 4.29
CA GLN A 514 2.45 -1.21 4.74
C GLN A 514 2.18 -0.34 5.98
N ASP A 515 0.93 -0.25 6.45
CA ASP A 515 0.59 0.58 7.60
C ASP A 515 0.77 -0.18 8.91
N GLU A 516 1.87 0.04 9.61
CA GLU A 516 2.17 -0.62 10.88
C GLU A 516 1.16 -0.33 11.99
N THR A 517 0.42 0.79 11.91
CA THR A 517 -0.60 1.11 12.92
C THR A 517 -1.85 0.24 12.80
N ALA A 518 -2.08 -0.35 11.61
CA ALA A 518 -3.18 -1.27 11.36
C ALA A 518 -2.79 -2.72 11.70
N THR A 519 -3.63 -3.39 12.47
CA THR A 519 -3.42 -4.75 13.00
C THR A 519 -4.69 -5.58 12.85
N VAL A 520 -4.59 -6.91 12.90
CA VAL A 520 -5.77 -7.81 12.81
C VAL A 520 -6.32 -8.19 14.18
N ARG A 521 -5.59 -7.84 15.24
CA ARG A 521 -5.86 -8.23 16.61
C ARG A 521 -5.47 -7.07 17.52
N VAL A 522 -6.15 -6.97 18.66
CA VAL A 522 -5.78 -6.02 19.71
C VAL A 522 -4.33 -6.27 20.14
N ASP A 523 -3.50 -5.26 19.94
CA ASP A 523 -2.14 -5.20 20.47
C ASP A 523 -2.23 -4.95 21.98
N GLU A 524 -1.71 -5.89 22.78
CA GLU A 524 -1.77 -5.81 24.23
C GLU A 524 -1.04 -4.59 24.77
N ASP A 525 0.04 -4.17 24.09
CA ASP A 525 0.93 -3.11 24.56
C ASP A 525 0.60 -1.72 24.07
N ALA A 526 -0.29 -1.61 23.08
CA ALA A 526 -0.77 -0.35 22.57
C ALA A 526 -1.45 0.50 23.66
N ASP A 527 -1.26 1.81 23.54
CA ASP A 527 -1.84 2.79 24.45
C ASP A 527 -3.33 3.03 24.14
N ILE A 528 -3.66 3.13 22.84
CA ILE A 528 -5.02 3.32 22.33
C ILE A 528 -5.29 2.30 21.24
N VAL A 529 -6.40 1.57 21.33
CA VAL A 529 -6.82 0.62 20.29
C VAL A 529 -8.23 0.96 19.83
N TYR A 530 -8.37 1.32 18.54
CA TYR A 530 -9.64 1.46 17.84
C TYR A 530 -10.03 0.11 17.23
N CYS A 531 -11.19 -0.42 17.59
CA CYS A 531 -11.59 -1.76 17.17
C CYS A 531 -13.10 -2.01 17.23
N GLU A 532 -13.57 -3.07 16.57
CA GLU A 532 -14.92 -3.60 16.82
C GLU A 532 -15.00 -4.51 18.06
N ALA A 533 -16.21 -4.76 18.56
CA ALA A 533 -16.45 -5.63 19.72
C ALA A 533 -15.88 -7.05 19.54
N ARG A 534 -15.89 -7.58 18.30
CA ARG A 534 -15.29 -8.88 17.96
C ARG A 534 -13.78 -8.95 18.25
N HIS A 535 -13.06 -7.84 18.16
CA HIS A 535 -11.63 -7.80 18.45
C HIS A 535 -11.35 -7.87 19.95
N VAL A 536 -12.14 -7.18 20.78
CA VAL A 536 -12.07 -7.27 22.25
C VAL A 536 -12.37 -8.70 22.74
N GLN A 537 -13.35 -9.34 22.11
CA GLN A 537 -13.70 -10.74 22.33
C GLN A 537 -12.56 -11.70 21.93
N SER A 538 -11.95 -11.48 20.76
CA SER A 538 -10.78 -12.24 20.30
C SER A 538 -9.57 -12.02 21.22
N PHE A 539 -9.40 -10.82 21.75
CA PHE A 539 -8.35 -10.50 22.72
C PHE A 539 -8.53 -11.27 24.03
N TYR A 540 -9.73 -11.23 24.61
CA TYR A 540 -10.08 -12.03 25.80
C TYR A 540 -9.77 -13.52 25.60
N THR A 541 -10.16 -14.02 24.44
CA THR A 541 -9.95 -15.40 24.02
C THR A 541 -8.47 -15.77 23.96
N GLN A 542 -7.63 -14.90 23.39
CA GLN A 542 -6.19 -15.13 23.29
C GLN A 542 -5.53 -15.17 24.67
N LEU A 543 -5.94 -14.29 25.58
CA LEU A 543 -5.49 -14.31 26.97
C LEU A 543 -5.90 -15.61 27.68
N ALA A 544 -7.13 -16.09 27.44
CA ALA A 544 -7.61 -17.36 27.98
C ALA A 544 -6.79 -18.56 27.50
N LYS A 545 -6.38 -18.57 26.23
CA LYS A 545 -5.55 -19.63 25.65
C LYS A 545 -4.14 -19.68 26.24
N ARG A 546 -3.56 -18.54 26.58
CA ARG A 546 -2.19 -18.47 27.13
C ARG A 546 -2.08 -19.17 28.50
N GLY A 547 -3.17 -19.22 29.27
CA GLY A 547 -3.18 -19.80 30.62
C GLY A 547 -2.40 -18.95 31.64
N GLY A 548 -2.76 -19.02 32.92
CA GLY A 548 -2.05 -18.29 33.99
C GLY A 548 -2.15 -16.76 33.93
N VAL A 549 -3.01 -16.21 33.06
CA VAL A 549 -3.20 -14.77 32.91
C VAL A 549 -4.20 -14.24 33.94
N ASP A 550 -3.82 -13.21 34.69
CA ASP A 550 -4.74 -12.44 35.50
C ASP A 550 -5.51 -11.44 34.62
N PHE A 551 -6.69 -11.86 34.16
CA PHE A 551 -7.60 -11.00 33.40
C PHE A 551 -7.93 -9.71 34.14
N ASP A 552 -8.07 -9.77 35.46
CA ASP A 552 -8.52 -8.60 36.21
C ASP A 552 -7.44 -7.52 36.18
N THR A 553 -6.16 -7.87 36.32
CA THR A 553 -5.06 -6.91 36.17
C THR A 553 -5.03 -6.28 34.77
N ILE A 554 -5.13 -7.08 33.71
CA ILE A 554 -5.07 -6.56 32.33
C ILE A 554 -6.24 -5.61 32.05
N TYR A 555 -7.47 -6.01 32.37
CA TYR A 555 -8.63 -5.17 32.05
C TYR A 555 -8.82 -3.99 33.02
N ARG A 556 -8.40 -4.09 34.28
CA ARG A 556 -8.53 -2.97 35.26
C ARG A 556 -7.63 -1.78 34.94
N GLU A 557 -6.51 -2.00 34.27
CA GLU A 557 -5.61 -0.93 33.82
C GLU A 557 -6.11 -0.20 32.56
N ARG A 558 -7.19 -0.71 31.95
CA ARG A 558 -7.77 -0.18 30.70
C ARG A 558 -9.10 0.53 30.96
N VAL A 559 -9.32 1.61 30.21
CA VAL A 559 -10.63 2.25 30.07
C VAL A 559 -11.28 1.72 28.79
N LEU A 560 -12.56 1.37 28.88
CA LEU A 560 -13.36 1.02 27.71
C LEU A 560 -14.21 2.21 27.31
N ILE A 561 -14.09 2.65 26.07
CA ILE A 561 -14.97 3.67 25.48
C ILE A 561 -15.79 2.97 24.38
N LEU A 562 -17.11 3.02 24.50
CA LEU A 562 -18.06 2.43 23.56
C LEU A 562 -18.73 3.54 22.74
N ASP A 563 -18.69 3.41 21.41
CA ASP A 563 -19.47 4.22 20.48
C ASP A 563 -20.72 3.45 20.03
N GLU A 564 -21.87 4.14 19.95
CA GLU A 564 -23.20 3.54 19.73
C GLU A 564 -23.48 2.36 20.67
N VAL A 565 -23.52 2.65 21.97
CA VAL A 565 -23.74 1.66 23.04
C VAL A 565 -24.99 0.83 22.84
N ASP A 566 -26.05 1.44 22.34
CA ASP A 566 -27.31 0.78 22.02
C ASP A 566 -27.12 -0.32 20.96
N ALA A 567 -26.39 -0.04 19.88
CA ALA A 567 -26.02 -1.05 18.89
C ALA A 567 -25.12 -2.14 19.51
N LEU A 568 -24.06 -1.73 20.21
CA LEU A 568 -23.04 -2.64 20.74
C LEU A 568 -23.50 -3.53 21.90
N VAL A 569 -24.45 -3.09 22.72
CA VAL A 569 -24.84 -3.81 23.94
C VAL A 569 -26.24 -4.41 23.83
N ILE A 570 -27.16 -3.74 23.13
CA ILE A 570 -28.58 -4.14 23.04
C ILE A 570 -28.91 -4.73 21.67
N GLY A 571 -28.52 -4.06 20.59
CA GLY A 571 -28.92 -4.41 19.23
C GLY A 571 -28.29 -5.69 18.70
N GLU A 572 -27.00 -5.91 18.97
CA GLU A 572 -26.28 -7.08 18.50
C GLU A 572 -26.44 -8.31 19.40
N VAL A 573 -26.28 -9.51 18.82
CA VAL A 573 -26.31 -10.77 19.58
C VAL A 573 -25.18 -10.76 20.62
N PRO A 574 -25.50 -10.72 21.92
CA PRO A 574 -24.50 -10.46 22.96
C PRO A 574 -23.58 -11.66 23.21
N ASN A 575 -23.97 -12.84 22.73
CA ASN A 575 -23.30 -14.10 23.03
C ASN A 575 -22.63 -14.67 21.78
N VAL A 576 -21.31 -14.80 21.81
CA VAL A 576 -20.52 -15.38 20.73
C VAL A 576 -19.90 -16.68 21.22
N PRO A 577 -20.07 -17.81 20.50
CA PRO A 577 -19.39 -19.04 20.85
C PRO A 577 -17.88 -18.85 20.68
N PHE A 578 -17.12 -19.11 21.73
CA PHE A 578 -15.68 -19.23 21.57
C PHE A 578 -15.36 -20.57 20.92
N VAL A 579 -14.78 -20.48 19.73
CA VAL A 579 -14.38 -21.62 18.93
C VAL A 579 -12.88 -21.59 18.65
N TYR A 580 -12.26 -22.76 18.58
CA TYR A 580 -10.85 -22.89 18.21
C TYR A 580 -10.66 -24.06 17.26
N GLU A 581 -9.69 -23.96 16.37
CA GLU A 581 -9.28 -25.06 15.51
C GLU A 581 -8.66 -26.15 16.38
N ASN A 582 -9.20 -27.35 16.28
CA ASN A 582 -8.64 -28.54 16.89
C ASN A 582 -7.95 -29.35 15.79
N GLU A 583 -6.62 -29.39 15.79
CA GLU A 583 -5.83 -30.02 14.71
C GLU A 583 -6.12 -31.52 14.56
N GLU A 584 -6.24 -32.24 15.68
CA GLU A 584 -6.54 -33.68 15.67
C GLU A 584 -7.93 -33.95 15.10
N LEU A 585 -8.93 -33.17 15.53
CA LEU A 585 -10.30 -33.31 15.03
C LEU A 585 -10.45 -32.80 13.59
N SER A 586 -9.64 -31.83 13.17
CA SER A 586 -9.56 -31.38 11.76
C SER A 586 -8.99 -32.47 10.87
N ALA A 587 -7.92 -33.15 11.31
CA ALA A 587 -7.36 -34.30 10.60
C ALA A 587 -8.38 -35.44 10.50
N PHE A 588 -9.13 -35.72 11.57
CA PHE A 588 -10.22 -36.70 11.55
C PHE A 588 -11.37 -36.28 10.62
N ALA A 589 -11.84 -35.02 10.71
CA ALA A 589 -12.89 -34.49 9.84
C ALA A 589 -12.51 -34.56 8.36
N THR A 590 -11.24 -34.34 8.05
CA THR A 590 -10.68 -34.47 6.69
C THR A 590 -10.75 -35.93 6.20
N ARG A 591 -10.39 -36.92 7.03
CA ARG A 591 -10.55 -38.35 6.68
C ARG A 591 -12.01 -38.72 6.43
N VAL A 592 -12.92 -38.20 7.24
CA VAL A 592 -14.36 -38.42 7.07
C VAL A 592 -14.86 -37.78 5.77
N ALA A 593 -14.41 -36.57 5.46
CA ALA A 593 -14.74 -35.88 4.21
C ALA A 593 -14.24 -36.65 2.97
N ASP A 594 -13.01 -37.14 2.98
CA ASP A 594 -12.45 -37.99 1.92
C ASP A 594 -13.30 -39.25 1.70
N GLY A 595 -13.76 -39.86 2.79
CA GLY A 595 -14.68 -41.00 2.72
C GLY A 595 -16.01 -40.67 2.01
N PHE A 596 -16.58 -39.49 2.26
CA PHE A 596 -17.79 -39.03 1.56
C PHE A 596 -17.53 -38.69 0.10
N VAL A 597 -16.43 -38.00 -0.22
CA VAL A 597 -16.05 -37.65 -1.61
C VAL A 597 -15.82 -38.90 -2.45
N ARG A 598 -15.19 -39.94 -1.86
CA ARG A 598 -14.97 -41.25 -2.51
C ARG A 598 -16.19 -42.16 -2.51
N GLN A 599 -17.32 -41.72 -1.96
CA GLN A 599 -18.56 -42.48 -1.85
C GLN A 599 -18.37 -43.85 -1.16
N LEU A 600 -17.56 -43.89 -0.10
CA LEU A 600 -17.38 -45.13 0.67
C LEU A 600 -18.71 -45.58 1.33
N PRO A 601 -18.91 -46.89 1.53
CA PRO A 601 -20.08 -47.39 2.24
C PRO A 601 -20.20 -46.78 3.66
N PRO A 602 -21.42 -46.47 4.14
CA PRO A 602 -21.62 -45.84 5.45
C PRO A 602 -20.98 -46.59 6.63
N GLU A 603 -20.92 -47.92 6.53
CA GLU A 603 -20.28 -48.79 7.53
C GLU A 603 -18.77 -48.52 7.64
N GLN A 604 -18.09 -48.29 6.50
CA GLN A 604 -16.65 -48.00 6.47
C GLN A 604 -16.35 -46.60 7.04
N ILE A 605 -17.19 -45.60 6.72
CA ILE A 605 -17.04 -44.25 7.26
C ILE A 605 -17.30 -44.27 8.78
N SER A 606 -18.31 -45.02 9.22
CA SER A 606 -18.64 -45.16 10.65
C SER A 606 -17.53 -45.83 11.45
N ALA A 607 -16.83 -46.80 10.85
CA ALA A 607 -15.68 -47.49 11.44
C ALA A 607 -14.46 -46.58 11.67
N LEU A 608 -14.38 -45.41 11.03
CA LEU A 608 -13.27 -44.46 11.26
C LEU A 608 -13.28 -43.88 12.68
N ALA A 609 -14.45 -43.77 13.32
CA ALA A 609 -14.60 -43.13 14.62
C ALA A 609 -14.35 -44.11 15.78
N SER A 610 -13.23 -43.95 16.48
CA SER A 610 -12.84 -44.78 17.63
C SER A 610 -13.31 -44.21 18.97
N SER A 611 -13.39 -42.88 19.09
CA SER A 611 -13.74 -42.18 20.34
C SER A 611 -15.15 -41.57 20.33
N THR A 612 -15.66 -41.18 21.49
CA THR A 612 -16.93 -40.43 21.62
C THR A 612 -16.87 -39.07 20.92
N THR A 613 -15.72 -38.41 20.95
CA THR A 613 -15.50 -37.11 20.29
C THR A 613 -15.49 -37.26 18.78
N GLU A 614 -14.79 -38.26 18.24
CA GLU A 614 -14.79 -38.58 16.81
C GLU A 614 -16.20 -38.95 16.31
N LYS A 615 -16.98 -39.73 17.09
CA LYS A 615 -18.38 -40.03 16.76
C LYS A 615 -19.24 -38.76 16.66
N LYS A 616 -18.96 -37.74 17.48
CA LYS A 616 -19.63 -36.44 17.41
C LYS A 616 -19.22 -35.68 16.15
N VAL A 617 -17.92 -35.66 15.81
CA VAL A 617 -17.42 -35.04 14.56
C VAL A 617 -18.05 -35.71 13.35
N LEU A 618 -18.10 -37.04 13.31
CA LEU A 618 -18.73 -37.82 12.23
C LEU A 618 -20.19 -37.39 12.02
N ARG A 619 -21.01 -37.36 13.08
CA ARG A 619 -22.41 -36.91 12.99
C ARG A 619 -22.54 -35.46 12.52
N ASN A 620 -21.62 -34.59 12.95
CA ASN A 620 -21.61 -33.19 12.50
C ASN A 620 -21.24 -33.08 11.02
N MET A 621 -20.29 -33.90 10.55
CA MET A 621 -19.92 -34.02 9.14
C MET A 621 -21.07 -34.57 8.30
N GLU A 622 -21.75 -35.63 8.73
CA GLU A 622 -22.95 -36.15 8.04
C GLU A 622 -24.02 -35.06 7.85
N LYS A 623 -24.29 -34.29 8.91
CA LYS A 623 -25.20 -33.14 8.83
C LYS A 623 -24.67 -32.05 7.89
N ALA A 624 -23.37 -31.79 7.91
CA ALA A 624 -22.73 -30.83 7.02
C ALA A 624 -22.88 -31.23 5.55
N VAL A 625 -22.62 -32.50 5.21
CA VAL A 625 -22.82 -33.05 3.85
C VAL A 625 -24.28 -32.93 3.41
N GLN A 626 -25.23 -33.33 4.27
CA GLN A 626 -26.66 -33.19 3.99
C GLN A 626 -27.06 -31.73 3.79
N THR A 627 -26.46 -30.81 4.55
CA THR A 627 -26.71 -29.38 4.42
C THR A 627 -26.19 -28.85 3.08
N VAL A 628 -24.96 -29.19 2.70
CA VAL A 628 -24.35 -28.79 1.41
C VAL A 628 -25.14 -29.32 0.22
N SER A 629 -25.70 -30.53 0.31
CA SER A 629 -26.54 -31.09 -0.76
C SER A 629 -27.79 -30.26 -1.09
N LYS A 630 -28.19 -29.37 -0.17
CA LYS A 630 -29.34 -28.47 -0.32
C LYS A 630 -28.93 -27.02 -0.60
N TRP A 631 -27.65 -26.70 -0.52
CA TRP A 631 -27.15 -25.34 -0.69
C TRP A 631 -27.13 -24.93 -2.16
N VAL A 632 -27.47 -23.66 -2.40
CA VAL A 632 -27.50 -23.05 -3.72
C VAL A 632 -26.45 -21.94 -3.80
N LEU A 633 -25.64 -21.96 -4.86
CA LEU A 633 -24.65 -20.92 -5.15
C LEU A 633 -25.34 -19.55 -5.28
N HIS A 634 -24.70 -18.52 -4.74
CA HIS A 634 -25.19 -17.13 -4.60
C HIS A 634 -26.41 -16.94 -3.68
N THR A 635 -26.94 -18.01 -3.09
CA THR A 635 -28.00 -17.94 -2.08
C THR A 635 -27.45 -18.28 -0.69
N ASP A 636 -26.78 -19.42 -0.56
CA ASP A 636 -26.23 -19.91 0.70
C ASP A 636 -24.72 -19.65 0.83
N TYR A 637 -24.01 -19.66 -0.30
CA TYR A 637 -22.57 -19.45 -0.38
C TYR A 637 -22.18 -18.84 -1.73
N THR A 638 -21.02 -18.19 -1.81
CA THR A 638 -20.43 -17.68 -3.05
C THR A 638 -18.92 -17.91 -3.04
N LEU A 639 -18.27 -17.91 -4.21
CA LEU A 639 -16.81 -17.97 -4.29
C LEU A 639 -16.23 -16.58 -4.01
N ASP A 640 -15.36 -16.49 -3.02
CA ASP A 640 -14.51 -15.31 -2.85
C ASP A 640 -13.29 -15.44 -3.75
N GLN A 641 -13.10 -14.47 -4.64
CA GLN A 641 -12.01 -14.46 -5.61
C GLN A 641 -10.66 -14.18 -4.95
N ASP A 642 -10.65 -13.46 -3.82
CA ASP A 642 -9.41 -13.06 -3.15
C ASP A 642 -8.78 -14.23 -2.38
N THR A 643 -9.61 -15.02 -1.69
CA THR A 643 -9.13 -16.20 -0.96
C THR A 643 -9.19 -17.49 -1.78
N ASN A 644 -9.84 -17.46 -2.94
CA ASN A 644 -10.16 -18.65 -3.75
C ASN A 644 -10.86 -19.74 -2.92
N ARG A 645 -11.80 -19.33 -2.05
CA ARG A 645 -12.59 -20.22 -1.19
C ARG A 645 -14.06 -19.80 -1.21
N TYR A 646 -14.95 -20.76 -0.99
CA TYR A 646 -16.35 -20.46 -0.73
C TYR A 646 -16.50 -19.76 0.63
N VAL A 647 -17.26 -18.67 0.60
CA VAL A 647 -17.71 -17.88 1.76
C VAL A 647 -19.24 -17.96 1.87
N ARG A 648 -19.77 -17.82 3.08
CA ARG A 648 -21.21 -17.91 3.32
C ARG A 648 -21.92 -16.64 2.86
N MET A 649 -23.11 -16.78 2.28
CA MET A 649 -24.02 -15.66 2.04
C MET A 649 -24.93 -15.47 3.27
N GLN A 650 -24.97 -14.25 3.81
CA GLN A 650 -25.86 -13.83 4.89
C GLN A 650 -26.50 -12.50 4.49
N ASP A 651 -27.82 -12.44 4.53
CA ASP A 651 -28.61 -11.25 4.18
C ASP A 651 -28.23 -10.65 2.81
N GLY A 652 -27.95 -11.53 1.84
CA GLY A 652 -27.58 -11.15 0.47
C GLY A 652 -26.13 -10.67 0.31
N ARG A 653 -25.29 -10.76 1.35
CA ARG A 653 -23.88 -10.36 1.31
C ARG A 653 -22.95 -11.53 1.66
N ALA A 654 -21.76 -11.54 1.08
CA ALA A 654 -20.71 -12.47 1.45
C ALA A 654 -20.16 -12.14 2.85
N SER A 655 -20.10 -13.12 3.73
CA SER A 655 -19.63 -12.98 5.12
C SER A 655 -18.24 -13.63 5.26
N ASP A 656 -17.19 -12.80 5.11
CA ASP A 656 -15.76 -13.17 5.01
C ASP A 656 -15.12 -13.69 6.34
N GLY A 657 -15.92 -14.33 7.19
CA GLY A 657 -15.47 -14.87 8.47
C GLY A 657 -16.47 -15.83 9.12
N ALA A 658 -17.62 -16.06 8.49
CA ALA A 658 -18.62 -16.99 8.99
C ALA A 658 -18.15 -18.44 8.77
N TRP A 659 -17.53 -19.02 9.79
CA TRP A 659 -17.19 -20.44 9.76
C TRP A 659 -18.44 -21.32 9.81
N SER A 660 -18.47 -22.35 8.96
CA SER A 660 -19.46 -23.41 9.00
C SER A 660 -18.81 -24.71 8.54
N LEU A 661 -19.03 -25.80 9.27
CA LEU A 661 -18.51 -27.11 8.90
C LEU A 661 -19.00 -27.56 7.50
N ALA A 662 -20.21 -27.16 7.11
CA ALA A 662 -20.74 -27.40 5.77
C ALA A 662 -19.91 -26.68 4.69
N LEU A 663 -19.50 -25.44 4.95
CA LEU A 663 -18.68 -24.67 4.03
C LEU A 663 -17.26 -25.23 3.94
N GLU A 664 -16.68 -25.66 5.06
CA GLU A 664 -15.37 -26.34 5.08
C GLU A 664 -15.40 -27.66 4.31
N TYR A 665 -16.42 -28.50 4.52
CA TYR A 665 -16.61 -29.71 3.72
C TYR A 665 -16.73 -29.39 2.23
N LYS A 666 -17.53 -28.38 1.86
CA LYS A 666 -17.70 -28.01 0.46
C LYS A 666 -16.40 -27.52 -0.19
N ASN A 667 -15.66 -26.65 0.51
CA ASN A 667 -14.35 -26.19 0.06
C ASN A 667 -13.39 -27.36 -0.16
N TYR A 668 -13.41 -28.36 0.72
CA TYR A 668 -12.62 -29.57 0.54
C TYR A 668 -13.08 -30.43 -0.65
N ALA A 669 -14.38 -30.70 -0.75
CA ALA A 669 -14.97 -31.55 -1.78
C ALA A 669 -14.77 -30.98 -3.20
N ASP A 670 -14.78 -29.65 -3.34
CA ASP A 670 -14.60 -28.96 -4.61
C ASP A 670 -13.12 -28.53 -4.85
N HIS A 671 -12.18 -29.04 -4.04
CA HIS A 671 -10.74 -28.80 -4.16
C HIS A 671 -10.26 -27.34 -3.98
N PHE A 672 -11.04 -26.53 -3.27
CA PHE A 672 -10.63 -25.19 -2.82
C PHE A 672 -9.89 -25.21 -1.47
N SER A 673 -9.76 -26.37 -0.84
CA SER A 673 -8.96 -26.56 0.36
C SER A 673 -8.44 -27.99 0.48
N ASP A 674 -7.23 -28.15 0.99
CA ASP A 674 -6.60 -29.47 1.18
C ASP A 674 -7.06 -30.18 2.46
N ARG A 675 -7.78 -29.49 3.36
CA ARG A 675 -8.25 -30.05 4.63
C ARG A 675 -9.54 -29.41 5.11
N VAL A 676 -10.29 -30.14 5.93
CA VAL A 676 -11.46 -29.61 6.65
C VAL A 676 -11.01 -29.04 7.99
N VAL A 677 -11.21 -27.74 8.20
CA VAL A 677 -10.93 -27.10 9.49
C VAL A 677 -12.10 -27.32 10.45
N TYR A 678 -11.91 -28.16 11.46
CA TYR A 678 -12.91 -28.43 12.48
C TYR A 678 -12.70 -27.54 13.71
N ASN A 679 -13.65 -26.65 13.94
CA ASN A 679 -13.64 -25.76 15.10
C ASN A 679 -14.49 -26.34 16.25
N GLU A 680 -13.85 -26.51 17.41
CA GLU A 680 -14.52 -26.96 18.62
C GLU A 680 -15.01 -25.77 19.45
N ARG A 681 -16.25 -25.86 19.97
CA ARG A 681 -16.84 -24.85 20.86
C ARG A 681 -16.51 -25.20 22.30
N LEU A 682 -15.67 -24.38 22.95
CA LEU A 682 -15.30 -24.57 24.35
C LEU A 682 -16.32 -23.93 25.29
N PHE A 683 -16.59 -22.63 25.12
CA PHE A 683 -17.54 -21.91 25.94
C PHE A 683 -18.29 -20.85 25.14
N VAL A 684 -19.32 -20.28 25.75
CA VAL A 684 -20.06 -19.14 25.20
C VAL A 684 -19.59 -17.91 25.94
N MET A 685 -19.09 -16.95 25.18
CA MET A 685 -18.66 -15.68 25.73
C MET A 685 -19.79 -14.67 25.59
N SER A 686 -20.16 -14.05 26.70
CA SER A 686 -21.08 -12.92 26.71
C SER A 686 -20.27 -11.62 26.62
N ARG A 687 -20.57 -10.78 25.63
CA ARG A 687 -19.95 -9.47 25.44
C ARG A 687 -20.11 -8.57 26.67
N PRO A 688 -21.31 -8.39 27.26
CA PRO A 688 -21.45 -7.70 28.55
C PRO A 688 -20.49 -8.24 29.61
N ARG A 689 -20.32 -9.57 29.73
CA ARG A 689 -19.41 -10.16 30.71
C ARG A 689 -17.95 -9.78 30.47
N VAL A 690 -17.51 -9.65 29.22
CA VAL A 690 -16.16 -9.17 28.90
C VAL A 690 -16.03 -7.69 29.20
N PHE A 691 -17.03 -6.88 28.84
CA PHE A 691 -17.02 -5.43 29.11
C PHE A 691 -17.02 -5.13 30.62
N CYS A 692 -17.73 -5.91 31.44
CA CYS A 692 -17.70 -5.76 32.90
C CYS A 692 -16.34 -6.07 33.54
N LYS A 693 -15.33 -6.56 32.79
CA LYS A 693 -13.96 -6.73 33.32
C LYS A 693 -13.18 -5.42 33.37
N TYR A 694 -13.57 -4.42 32.58
CA TYR A 694 -12.94 -3.11 32.62
C TYR A 694 -13.37 -2.37 33.89
N ASN A 695 -12.43 -1.62 34.49
CA ASN A 695 -12.71 -0.88 35.72
C ASN A 695 -13.61 0.34 35.47
N ARG A 696 -13.47 0.96 34.30
CA ARG A 696 -14.25 2.13 33.90
C ARG A 696 -14.71 1.96 32.45
N ILE A 697 -16.03 2.03 32.28
CA ILE A 697 -16.69 2.00 30.97
C ILE A 697 -17.34 3.37 30.75
N ILE A 698 -17.04 4.00 29.62
CA ILE A 698 -17.76 5.15 29.11
C ILE A 698 -18.47 4.71 27.84
N GLY A 699 -19.72 5.10 27.68
CA GLY A 699 -20.48 4.83 26.48
C GLY A 699 -21.07 6.10 25.89
N PHE A 700 -21.18 6.14 24.57
CA PHE A 700 -21.86 7.20 23.83
C PHE A 700 -22.92 6.60 22.93
N PHE A 701 -24.03 7.32 22.72
CA PHE A 701 -25.02 7.01 21.70
C PHE A 701 -25.72 8.30 21.25
N GLY A 702 -26.28 8.30 20.03
CA GLY A 702 -27.14 9.38 19.54
C GLY A 702 -28.57 8.91 19.36
N PHE A 703 -29.54 9.52 20.06
CA PHE A 703 -30.96 9.33 19.76
C PHE A 703 -31.37 10.29 18.63
N PHE A 704 -32.10 9.77 17.64
CA PHE A 704 -32.73 10.57 16.57
C PHE A 704 -34.11 11.06 16.97
#